data_AF-A0A968ND47-F1
#
_entry.id   AF-A0A968ND47-F1
#
_cell.length_a   1.000
_cell.length_b   1.000
_cell.length_c   1.000
_cell.angle_alpha   90.00
_cell.angle_beta   90.00
_cell.angle_gamma   90.00
#
_symmetry.space_group_name_H-M   'P 1'
#
loop_
_entity.id
_entity.type
_entity.pdbx_description
1 polymer ?
#
loop_
_entity_poly.entity_id
_entity_poly.type
_entity_poly.pdbx_seq_one_letter_code
_entity_poly.pdbx_strand_id
1 'polypeptide(L)'
;MQRERSVRGTPLGSAQQGHRAQLRRTVLMLLFVSMGGGIVWAIFGRTAELPIVGVGSVLILVGIAGLPTLIRHFPATRNGHTLAPDAPTATPPPPRVAPPDLTVPHVFPLAQAHALIELFQRRRIMLISNDELLTRALVQELLPYHPEAVIVLGRSEAELAPLQQLWQTAQATPENGDLGTAVHVIVADLRFEHRLRQIFERYRPEIIIHSTPQHVTSISRQNAAEVVSHTVLATHTLLRVAREWHVARLLLISSTDTIQPTSVVAASNALTEQLVLHTAACDPVAYGVIRLGNLLLEAAAVQPDRPRAARVPLPANAPHNQASRVASDTAAQRVMQALRLCHGGEIFVPELLPADADRQPLLSSGPLVGALHDCFAPHEEHHYHADERIFVGRTTPLVHLETHISALATAARQNDTATLLYTLRTLLPNFNPHTPALHEDPQRSWHPSALPASERRLILAFGSMVVLGISAALTWWLTLTISAQPILDAHRWWLLLVAASWLVLAFINDSFSLAHIARPYRALRSIVTTTLETSVLYLVLFFVFSFPVFTFDIPDVFELADPPRLITTIYLLIVGGLASGWWLTYGAIFEQVTRRRRAIVVGAGRSGRTLVQALQQAAHDYEVVGFIDDKPMLQHSLVDSVPVLGTRYDLLDQVHQTQAQEVILAITHDLHSDLLQVLMQCYEQGIPVKPMVLISEEVLGRIPVEHLGQHWFPTPFWNAPRMRGVQAMLKRVVDLGFALVGLLILAIFLPFIALAIRLDSPGSTFYTQEREGRGGRRFRIIKFRSMVSDAERAGKAVWATRDDPRITRVGKFMRRTRLDELPQFVNVLRGEMSIVGPRPERPQFVAQLQEEIPFYRARLSVKPGLTGWAQVKYRYGNTTEDALIKLQYDLYYIKHQSMVLDILILLRTIRVVLGFKGT
;
A
#
# COMPACT_ATOMS: atom_id res chain seq x y z
N MET A 1 39.86 -67.89 33.28
CA MET A 1 40.93 -68.87 33.02
C MET A 1 42.25 -68.14 32.94
N GLN A 2 43.21 -68.60 33.75
CA GLN A 2 44.58 -68.12 33.89
C GLN A 2 45.40 -68.34 32.62
N ARG A 3 46.42 -67.50 32.39
CA ARG A 3 47.87 -67.84 32.28
C ARG A 3 48.63 -66.67 31.61
N GLU A 4 49.48 -65.95 32.36
CA GLU A 4 50.94 -66.19 32.51
C GLU A 4 51.74 -65.66 31.31
N ARG A 5 52.42 -64.51 31.45
CA ARG A 5 53.76 -64.27 32.06
C ARG A 5 54.89 -64.36 31.02
N SER A 6 55.67 -63.26 30.99
CA SER A 6 57.15 -63.20 31.00
C SER A 6 57.75 -62.47 29.78
N VAL A 7 58.89 -61.75 29.86
CA VAL A 7 59.74 -61.18 30.94
C VAL A 7 60.76 -60.28 30.22
N ARG A 8 61.05 -59.12 30.83
CA ARG A 8 62.28 -58.29 30.87
C ARG A 8 63.07 -57.93 29.60
N GLY A 9 63.39 -56.63 29.54
CA GLY A 9 64.66 -56.11 29.03
C GLY A 9 64.80 -54.60 29.27
N THR A 10 65.41 -54.19 30.39
CA THR A 10 66.04 -52.87 30.57
C THR A 10 67.51 -53.10 30.93
N PRO A 11 68.41 -52.19 30.53
CA PRO A 11 69.01 -51.33 31.55
C PRO A 11 69.24 -49.87 31.12
N LEU A 12 69.46 -49.05 32.14
CA LEU A 12 69.61 -47.60 32.17
C LEU A 12 70.90 -47.08 31.50
N GLY A 13 70.87 -45.80 31.08
CA GLY A 13 72.07 -45.03 30.74
C GLY A 13 71.81 -43.57 30.33
N SER A 14 71.61 -42.70 31.32
CA SER A 14 71.94 -41.26 31.39
C SER A 14 71.49 -40.26 30.30
N ALA A 15 70.53 -39.42 30.70
CA ALA A 15 70.49 -37.96 30.59
C ALA A 15 71.53 -37.22 29.72
N GLN A 16 71.08 -36.66 28.59
CA GLN A 16 71.23 -35.25 28.20
C GLN A 16 70.46 -35.00 26.88
N GLN A 17 69.98 -33.77 26.67
CA GLN A 17 69.24 -33.26 25.48
C GLN A 17 67.71 -33.29 25.49
N GLY A 18 67.11 -32.83 26.58
CA GLY A 18 65.81 -32.12 26.53
C GLY A 18 66.02 -30.62 26.31
N HIS A 19 66.38 -30.17 25.10
CA HIS A 19 66.39 -28.73 24.75
C HIS A 19 66.35 -28.41 23.24
N ARG A 20 65.70 -29.23 22.39
CA ARG A 20 65.55 -28.92 20.95
C ARG A 20 64.15 -29.06 20.34
N ALA A 21 63.11 -29.37 21.12
CA ALA A 21 61.74 -29.53 20.58
C ALA A 21 60.80 -28.31 20.82
N GLN A 22 61.26 -27.28 21.54
CA GLN A 22 60.40 -26.13 21.90
C GLN A 22 60.70 -24.85 21.09
N LEU A 23 61.78 -24.82 20.29
CA LEU A 23 62.15 -23.66 19.45
C LEU A 23 61.57 -23.66 18.02
N ARG A 24 61.02 -24.78 17.52
CA ARG A 24 60.43 -24.82 16.15
C ARG A 24 58.97 -24.36 16.07
N ARG A 25 58.25 -24.26 17.20
CA ARG A 25 56.87 -23.73 17.22
C ARG A 25 56.78 -22.22 17.42
N THR A 26 57.80 -21.60 18.00
CA THR A 26 57.82 -20.14 18.25
C THR A 26 58.31 -19.34 17.04
N VAL A 27 59.21 -19.90 16.21
CA VAL A 27 59.76 -19.21 15.02
C VAL A 27 58.78 -19.17 13.85
N LEU A 28 57.86 -20.15 13.73
CA LEU A 28 56.83 -20.13 12.67
C LEU A 28 55.67 -19.17 12.99
N MET A 29 55.44 -18.87 14.28
CA MET A 29 54.39 -17.96 14.74
C MET A 29 54.82 -16.48 14.63
N LEU A 30 56.12 -16.19 14.74
CA LEU A 30 56.70 -14.85 14.54
C LEU A 30 56.85 -14.46 13.06
N LEU A 31 57.00 -15.41 12.14
CA LEU A 31 57.04 -15.14 10.70
C LEU A 31 55.66 -14.86 10.08
N PHE A 32 54.56 -15.29 10.70
CA PHE A 32 53.21 -15.12 10.15
C PHE A 32 52.56 -13.76 10.51
N VAL A 33 53.03 -13.10 11.57
CA VAL A 33 52.58 -11.75 11.97
C VAL A 33 53.22 -10.65 11.10
N SER A 34 54.38 -10.92 10.48
CA SER A 34 55.08 -9.95 9.62
C SER A 34 54.49 -9.78 8.22
N MET A 35 53.71 -10.73 7.69
CA MET A 35 53.13 -10.62 6.33
C MET A 35 51.83 -9.82 6.26
N GLY A 36 51.14 -9.60 7.39
CA GLY A 36 49.92 -8.79 7.45
C GLY A 36 50.16 -7.27 7.35
N GLY A 37 51.31 -6.80 7.85
CA GLY A 37 51.67 -5.37 7.83
C GLY A 37 52.22 -4.88 6.48
N GLY A 38 52.80 -5.76 5.67
CA GLY A 38 53.46 -5.39 4.41
C GLY A 38 52.52 -4.93 3.29
N ILE A 39 51.26 -5.39 3.31
CA ILE A 39 50.29 -5.07 2.24
C ILE A 39 49.67 -3.67 2.46
N VAL A 40 49.62 -3.18 3.70
CA VAL A 40 49.12 -1.84 4.02
C VAL A 40 50.19 -0.77 3.75
N TRP A 41 51.46 -1.09 3.99
CA TRP A 41 52.57 -0.16 3.74
C TRP A 41 52.84 0.08 2.23
N ALA A 42 52.59 -0.92 1.38
CA ALA A 42 52.76 -0.79 -0.07
C ALA A 42 51.71 0.11 -0.76
N ILE A 43 50.58 0.41 -0.09
CA ILE A 43 49.49 1.22 -0.66
C ILE A 43 49.57 2.69 -0.22
N PHE A 44 50.19 2.99 0.92
CA PHE A 44 50.20 4.35 1.51
C PHE A 44 51.59 4.97 1.74
N GLY A 45 52.67 4.24 1.48
CA GLY A 45 54.03 4.71 1.72
C GLY A 45 54.63 5.55 0.59
N ARG A 46 54.17 6.80 0.41
CA ARG A 46 54.97 7.98 -0.04
C ARG A 46 54.06 9.14 -0.44
N THR A 47 53.87 10.08 0.48
CA THR A 47 53.92 11.54 0.22
C THR A 47 53.86 12.25 1.58
N ALA A 48 54.95 12.91 1.94
CA ALA A 48 55.01 13.83 3.06
C ALA A 48 54.63 15.25 2.59
N GLU A 49 54.06 16.01 3.54
CA GLU A 49 53.83 17.46 3.55
C GLU A 49 52.67 18.01 2.71
N LEU A 50 51.57 18.38 3.39
CA LEU A 50 50.73 19.57 3.16
C LEU A 50 49.70 19.72 4.32
N PRO A 51 49.29 20.95 4.71
CA PRO A 51 48.67 21.23 6.00
C PRO A 51 47.14 21.06 6.02
N ILE A 52 46.64 20.92 7.25
CA ILE A 52 45.24 20.77 7.67
C ILE A 52 44.34 21.86 7.07
N VAL A 53 43.42 21.47 6.17
CA VAL A 53 42.16 22.19 5.92
C VAL A 53 41.06 21.17 5.56
N GLY A 54 40.02 21.09 6.39
CA GLY A 54 38.66 20.69 5.98
C GLY A 54 38.35 19.20 5.80
N VAL A 55 37.92 18.53 6.88
CA VAL A 55 37.16 17.26 6.80
C VAL A 55 35.79 17.56 6.20
N GLY A 56 35.69 17.43 4.88
CA GLY A 56 34.43 17.61 4.18
C GLY A 56 34.59 17.77 2.68
N SER A 57 35.19 16.79 1.98
CA SER A 57 35.09 16.63 0.50
C SER A 57 35.78 15.38 -0.11
N VAL A 58 36.38 14.46 0.67
CA VAL A 58 37.25 13.38 0.09
C VAL A 58 36.51 12.10 -0.36
N LEU A 59 35.16 12.07 -0.36
CA LEU A 59 34.40 10.88 -0.82
C LEU A 59 33.99 10.92 -2.31
N ILE A 60 34.56 11.83 -3.11
CA ILE A 60 34.19 12.00 -4.54
C ILE A 60 35.33 11.73 -5.54
N LEU A 61 36.57 11.45 -5.12
CA LEU A 61 37.71 11.44 -6.06
C LEU A 61 38.68 10.23 -5.98
N VAL A 62 38.14 9.00 -5.86
CA VAL A 62 38.91 7.75 -6.12
C VAL A 62 38.20 6.81 -7.13
N GLY A 63 37.21 7.33 -7.89
CA GLY A 63 36.44 6.53 -8.85
C GLY A 63 36.74 6.76 -10.34
N ILE A 64 37.69 7.62 -10.69
CA ILE A 64 38.01 7.93 -12.10
C ILE A 64 39.53 8.15 -12.23
N ALA A 65 40.28 7.06 -12.41
CA ALA A 65 41.51 7.00 -13.22
C ALA A 65 42.20 5.64 -13.04
N GLY A 66 42.30 4.86 -14.13
CA GLY A 66 43.31 3.80 -14.26
C GLY A 66 42.83 2.35 -14.20
N LEU A 67 42.12 1.87 -15.23
CA LEU A 67 42.65 0.80 -16.08
C LEU A 67 41.82 0.59 -17.36
N PRO A 68 42.33 1.03 -18.53
CA PRO A 68 41.97 0.49 -19.83
C PRO A 68 43.17 -0.29 -20.39
N THR A 69 43.33 -1.57 -20.08
CA THR A 69 44.25 -2.47 -20.80
C THR A 69 44.03 -3.93 -20.37
N LEU A 70 42.99 -4.59 -20.90
CA LEU A 70 42.94 -6.05 -21.01
C LEU A 70 41.81 -6.52 -21.94
N ILE A 71 41.69 -5.89 -23.10
CA ILE A 71 40.92 -6.43 -24.24
C ILE A 71 41.84 -6.37 -25.46
N ARG A 72 42.56 -7.46 -25.68
CA ARG A 72 43.13 -7.87 -26.99
C ARG A 72 43.73 -9.25 -26.79
N HIS A 73 43.13 -10.24 -27.44
CA HIS A 73 43.70 -11.46 -28.03
C HIS A 73 42.70 -12.62 -27.95
N PHE A 74 42.21 -12.99 -29.13
CA PHE A 74 41.82 -14.32 -29.65
C PHE A 74 40.49 -14.29 -30.45
N PRO A 75 40.41 -15.05 -31.56
CA PRO A 75 40.39 -14.45 -32.89
C PRO A 75 39.08 -14.73 -33.64
N ALA A 76 38.88 -13.95 -34.69
CA ALA A 76 37.86 -14.21 -35.70
C ALA A 76 38.25 -15.41 -36.56
N THR A 77 37.36 -16.40 -36.67
CA THR A 77 37.28 -17.31 -37.81
C THR A 77 35.97 -17.06 -38.54
N ARG A 78 36.10 -16.70 -39.81
CA ARG A 78 35.05 -16.58 -40.81
C ARG A 78 35.21 -17.77 -41.77
N ASN A 79 34.10 -18.13 -42.44
CA ASN A 79 33.82 -19.26 -43.34
C ASN A 79 33.01 -20.33 -42.59
N GLY A 80 31.70 -20.47 -42.75
CA GLY A 80 30.87 -20.28 -43.94
C GLY A 80 30.47 -21.66 -44.44
N HIS A 81 29.23 -22.09 -44.17
CA HIS A 81 28.41 -23.00 -44.99
C HIS A 81 27.04 -23.16 -44.31
N THR A 82 26.03 -22.53 -44.94
CA THR A 82 24.69 -23.06 -45.22
C THR A 82 24.22 -24.27 -44.42
N LEU A 83 23.15 -24.09 -43.64
CA LEU A 83 21.95 -24.95 -43.61
C LEU A 83 20.92 -24.31 -42.64
N ALA A 84 19.76 -23.93 -43.18
CA ALA A 84 18.61 -23.48 -42.41
C ALA A 84 17.94 -24.68 -41.70
N PRO A 85 17.38 -24.49 -40.49
CA PRO A 85 16.33 -25.35 -40.00
C PRO A 85 15.00 -24.57 -39.94
N ASP A 86 14.11 -24.99 -40.83
CA ASP A 86 12.65 -25.11 -40.71
C ASP A 86 11.89 -24.23 -39.72
N ALA A 87 11.01 -23.42 -40.30
CA ALA A 87 9.94 -22.69 -39.65
C ALA A 87 8.96 -23.67 -38.94
N PRO A 88 8.51 -23.38 -37.72
CA PRO A 88 7.34 -24.05 -37.17
C PRO A 88 6.09 -23.55 -37.91
N THR A 89 5.41 -24.52 -38.51
CA THR A 89 4.07 -24.47 -39.12
C THR A 89 3.14 -23.41 -38.53
N ALA A 90 2.64 -22.56 -39.42
CA ALA A 90 1.55 -21.62 -39.17
C ALA A 90 0.29 -22.38 -38.70
N THR A 91 -0.15 -22.09 -37.48
CA THR A 91 -1.55 -22.27 -37.08
C THR A 91 -2.43 -21.39 -37.97
N PRO A 92 -3.58 -21.88 -38.48
CA PRO A 92 -4.45 -21.06 -39.31
C PRO A 92 -4.95 -19.86 -38.50
N PRO A 93 -5.14 -18.69 -39.12
CA PRO A 93 -5.73 -17.56 -38.43
C PRO A 93 -7.14 -17.94 -37.95
N PRO A 94 -7.59 -17.45 -36.78
CA PRO A 94 -8.98 -17.62 -36.39
C PRO A 94 -9.88 -17.06 -37.50
N PRO A 95 -11.08 -17.65 -37.71
CA PRO A 95 -11.98 -17.15 -38.74
C PRO A 95 -12.20 -15.65 -38.52
N ARG A 96 -12.09 -14.88 -39.61
CA ARG A 96 -12.43 -13.46 -39.63
C ARG A 96 -13.83 -13.33 -39.03
N VAL A 97 -13.91 -12.81 -37.81
CA VAL A 97 -15.16 -12.28 -37.27
C VAL A 97 -15.52 -11.15 -38.22
N ALA A 98 -16.67 -11.28 -38.88
CA ALA A 98 -17.22 -10.21 -39.71
C ALA A 98 -17.18 -8.89 -38.90
N PRO A 99 -16.87 -7.74 -39.53
CA PRO A 99 -17.05 -6.47 -38.86
C PRO A 99 -18.48 -6.43 -38.30
N PRO A 100 -18.69 -5.88 -37.09
CA PRO A 100 -20.04 -5.70 -36.59
C PRO A 100 -20.78 -4.86 -37.63
N ASP A 101 -21.85 -5.42 -38.18
CA ASP A 101 -22.78 -4.73 -39.06
C ASP A 101 -23.19 -3.43 -38.34
N LEU A 102 -22.70 -2.30 -38.83
CA LEU A 102 -23.07 -0.95 -38.34
C LEU A 102 -24.46 -0.54 -38.84
N THR A 103 -25.28 -1.49 -39.28
CA THR A 103 -26.73 -1.29 -39.41
C THR A 103 -27.34 -1.38 -38.01
N VAL A 104 -27.27 -0.27 -37.26
CA VAL A 104 -28.06 -0.09 -36.03
C VAL A 104 -29.53 -0.26 -36.43
N PRO A 105 -30.26 -1.24 -35.89
CA PRO A 105 -31.68 -1.35 -36.17
C PRO A 105 -32.37 -0.10 -35.64
N HIS A 106 -33.18 0.58 -36.47
CA HIS A 106 -33.96 1.74 -36.04
C HIS A 106 -34.87 1.33 -34.85
N VAL A 107 -34.51 1.76 -33.63
CA VAL A 107 -35.25 1.42 -32.39
C VAL A 107 -36.41 2.40 -32.14
N PHE A 108 -36.40 3.58 -32.78
CA PHE A 108 -37.49 4.54 -32.68
C PHE A 108 -38.54 4.31 -33.77
N PRO A 109 -39.86 4.39 -33.45
CA PRO A 109 -40.91 4.53 -34.44
C PRO A 109 -40.59 5.61 -35.49
N LEU A 110 -40.95 5.37 -36.75
CA LEU A 110 -40.63 6.24 -37.90
C LEU A 110 -40.91 7.74 -37.67
N ALA A 111 -41.96 8.08 -36.93
CA ALA A 111 -42.29 9.47 -36.60
C ALA A 111 -41.29 10.12 -35.61
N GLN A 112 -40.79 9.36 -34.63
CA GLN A 112 -39.80 9.83 -33.65
C GLN A 112 -38.41 10.00 -34.30
N ALA A 113 -38.04 9.10 -35.21
CA ALA A 113 -36.79 9.21 -35.97
C ALA A 113 -36.75 10.49 -36.83
N HIS A 114 -37.84 10.83 -37.53
CA HIS A 114 -37.90 12.08 -38.31
C HIS A 114 -37.73 13.34 -37.45
N ALA A 115 -38.35 13.38 -36.26
CA ALA A 115 -38.22 14.52 -35.35
C ALA A 115 -36.81 14.65 -34.76
N LEU A 116 -36.11 13.54 -34.53
CA LEU A 116 -34.70 13.56 -34.10
C LEU A 116 -33.76 14.01 -35.23
N ILE A 117 -34.04 13.60 -36.47
CA ILE A 117 -33.34 14.13 -37.66
C ILE A 117 -33.52 15.65 -37.73
N GLU A 118 -34.75 16.16 -37.64
CA GLU A 118 -35.02 17.61 -37.67
C GLU A 118 -34.30 18.36 -36.54
N LEU A 119 -34.18 17.75 -35.36
CA LEU A 119 -33.50 18.33 -34.22
C LEU A 119 -31.98 18.43 -34.39
N PHE A 120 -31.33 17.40 -34.92
CA PHE A 120 -29.86 17.29 -34.90
C PHE A 120 -29.19 17.55 -36.26
N GLN A 121 -29.92 17.37 -37.36
CA GLN A 121 -29.37 17.50 -38.71
C GLN A 121 -28.76 18.89 -38.91
N ARG A 122 -27.48 18.93 -39.32
CA ARG A 122 -26.71 20.16 -39.53
C ARG A 122 -26.67 21.11 -38.32
N ARG A 123 -26.83 20.59 -37.10
CA ARG A 123 -26.61 21.36 -35.86
C ARG A 123 -25.25 21.04 -35.26
N ARG A 124 -24.71 22.01 -34.52
CA ARG A 124 -23.47 21.85 -33.75
C ARG A 124 -23.80 21.52 -32.31
N ILE A 125 -23.36 20.36 -31.85
CA ILE A 125 -23.75 19.77 -30.57
C ILE A 125 -22.53 19.73 -29.67
N MET A 126 -22.66 20.25 -28.45
CA MET A 126 -21.61 20.20 -27.45
C MET A 126 -21.97 19.21 -26.34
N LEU A 127 -21.09 18.23 -26.13
CA LEU A 127 -21.21 17.23 -25.09
C LEU A 127 -20.19 17.53 -23.99
N ILE A 128 -20.69 17.70 -22.78
CA ILE A 128 -19.87 17.90 -21.58
C ILE A 128 -20.21 16.76 -20.65
N SER A 129 -19.29 15.81 -20.47
CA SER A 129 -19.54 14.66 -19.62
C SER A 129 -18.28 14.19 -18.90
N ASN A 130 -18.47 13.76 -17.66
CA ASN A 130 -17.42 13.18 -16.83
C ASN A 130 -17.46 11.64 -16.85
N ASP A 131 -18.37 11.05 -17.63
CA ASP A 131 -18.54 9.59 -17.78
C ASP A 131 -18.18 9.16 -19.21
N GLU A 132 -17.11 8.38 -19.35
CA GLU A 132 -16.59 7.91 -20.64
C GLU A 132 -17.63 7.05 -21.39
N LEU A 133 -18.34 6.17 -20.70
CA LEU A 133 -19.26 5.20 -21.30
C LEU A 133 -20.50 5.91 -21.83
N LEU A 134 -21.09 6.80 -21.03
CA LEU A 134 -22.23 7.60 -21.46
C LEU A 134 -21.85 8.53 -22.62
N THR A 135 -20.65 9.13 -22.57
CA THR A 135 -20.17 9.99 -23.67
C THR A 135 -20.05 9.22 -24.97
N ARG A 136 -19.47 8.01 -24.91
CA ARG A 136 -19.34 7.13 -26.09
C ARG A 136 -20.71 6.76 -26.65
N ALA A 137 -21.64 6.33 -25.80
CA ALA A 137 -22.99 5.95 -26.20
C ALA A 137 -23.74 7.13 -26.83
N LEU A 138 -23.65 8.33 -26.24
CA LEU A 138 -24.27 9.55 -26.80
C LEU A 138 -23.68 9.93 -28.16
N VAL A 139 -22.36 9.85 -28.34
CA VAL A 139 -21.74 10.11 -29.65
C VAL A 139 -22.23 9.09 -30.68
N GLN A 140 -22.27 7.81 -30.33
CA GLN A 140 -22.74 6.75 -31.24
C GLN A 140 -24.22 6.92 -31.63
N GLU A 141 -25.07 7.30 -30.68
CA GLU A 141 -26.49 7.59 -30.92
C GLU A 141 -26.70 8.88 -31.73
N LEU A 142 -25.80 9.86 -31.66
CA LEU A 142 -25.95 11.13 -32.39
C LEU A 142 -25.56 11.05 -33.88
N LEU A 143 -24.57 10.23 -34.22
CA LEU A 143 -24.01 10.15 -35.58
C LEU A 143 -25.04 9.82 -36.68
N PRO A 144 -25.99 8.89 -36.50
CA PRO A 144 -27.01 8.58 -37.51
C PRO A 144 -27.89 9.77 -37.92
N TYR A 145 -27.96 10.81 -37.09
CA TYR A 145 -28.77 12.00 -37.35
C TYR A 145 -28.01 13.12 -38.08
N HIS A 146 -26.77 12.84 -38.52
CA HIS A 146 -25.93 13.74 -39.33
C HIS A 146 -25.80 15.18 -38.80
N PRO A 147 -25.30 15.38 -37.56
CA PRO A 147 -24.99 16.72 -37.08
C PRO A 147 -23.84 17.35 -37.88
N GLU A 148 -23.75 18.68 -37.87
CA GLU A 148 -22.63 19.39 -38.52
C GLU A 148 -21.32 19.11 -37.79
N ALA A 149 -21.37 19.21 -36.45
CA ALA A 149 -20.24 18.90 -35.59
C ALA A 149 -20.68 18.44 -34.21
N VAL A 150 -19.89 17.56 -33.60
CA VAL A 150 -20.02 17.12 -32.21
C VAL A 150 -18.76 17.52 -31.45
N ILE A 151 -18.89 18.43 -30.49
CA ILE A 151 -17.80 18.95 -29.68
C ILE A 151 -17.84 18.30 -28.30
N VAL A 152 -16.88 17.42 -28.01
CA VAL A 152 -16.75 16.71 -26.73
C VAL A 152 -15.76 17.45 -25.84
N LEU A 153 -16.21 17.95 -24.69
CA LEU A 153 -15.36 18.55 -23.68
C LEU A 153 -15.12 17.60 -22.50
N GLY A 154 -13.85 17.44 -22.13
CA GLY A 154 -13.42 16.74 -20.92
C GLY A 154 -12.31 17.48 -20.18
N ARG A 155 -12.06 17.18 -18.91
CA ARG A 155 -11.14 17.97 -18.07
C ARG A 155 -9.70 17.52 -18.20
N SER A 156 -9.47 16.26 -18.58
CA SER A 156 -8.14 15.72 -18.77
C SER A 156 -8.03 14.91 -20.05
N GLU A 157 -6.81 14.86 -20.59
CA GLU A 157 -6.50 13.99 -21.72
C GLU A 157 -6.73 12.51 -21.39
N ALA A 158 -6.55 12.10 -20.13
CA ALA A 158 -6.81 10.74 -19.69
C ALA A 158 -8.30 10.34 -19.77
N GLU A 159 -9.21 11.28 -19.47
CA GLU A 159 -10.67 11.08 -19.62
C GLU A 159 -11.08 10.96 -21.10
N LEU A 160 -10.35 11.61 -22.01
CA LEU A 160 -10.71 11.71 -23.43
C LEU A 160 -9.94 10.74 -24.34
N ALA A 161 -8.81 10.20 -23.89
CA ALA A 161 -7.92 9.37 -24.70
C ALA A 161 -8.61 8.13 -25.31
N PRO A 162 -9.45 7.37 -24.58
CA PRO A 162 -10.14 6.22 -25.17
C PRO A 162 -11.09 6.61 -26.30
N LEU A 163 -11.83 7.71 -26.13
CA LEU A 163 -12.76 8.23 -27.14
C LEU A 163 -12.02 8.76 -28.36
N GLN A 164 -10.90 9.45 -28.15
CA GLN A 164 -10.03 9.93 -29.23
C GLN A 164 -9.44 8.77 -30.03
N GLN A 165 -8.99 7.70 -29.37
CA GLN A 165 -8.44 6.52 -30.03
C GLN A 165 -9.51 5.75 -30.82
N LEU A 166 -10.70 5.56 -30.25
CA LEU A 166 -11.84 4.95 -30.94
C LEU A 166 -12.18 5.71 -32.22
N TRP A 167 -12.23 7.03 -32.16
CA TRP A 167 -12.57 7.86 -33.31
C TRP A 167 -11.51 7.85 -34.40
N GLN A 168 -10.22 7.94 -34.02
CA GLN A 168 -9.11 7.79 -34.96
C GLN A 168 -9.14 6.43 -35.67
N THR A 169 -9.52 5.37 -34.96
CA THR A 169 -9.65 4.03 -35.54
C THR A 169 -10.86 3.95 -36.46
N ALA A 170 -12.00 4.55 -36.09
CA ALA A 170 -13.21 4.58 -36.91
C ALA A 170 -12.99 5.31 -38.25
N GLN A 171 -12.28 6.46 -38.24
CA GLN A 171 -11.93 7.22 -39.44
C GLN A 171 -10.95 6.49 -40.38
N ALA A 172 -10.15 5.55 -39.86
CA ALA A 172 -9.21 4.76 -40.65
C ALA A 172 -9.89 3.59 -41.41
N THR A 173 -11.18 3.35 -41.19
CA THR A 173 -11.93 2.25 -41.82
C THR A 173 -12.57 2.71 -43.13
N PRO A 174 -12.30 2.09 -44.29
CA PRO A 174 -12.77 2.56 -45.61
C PRO A 174 -14.30 2.61 -45.78
N GLU A 175 -15.05 1.80 -45.04
CA GLU A 175 -16.53 1.72 -45.12
C GLU A 175 -17.24 2.89 -44.40
N ASN A 176 -16.56 3.59 -43.49
CA ASN A 176 -17.10 4.74 -42.75
C ASN A 176 -16.65 6.09 -43.33
N GLY A 177 -16.08 6.08 -44.54
CA GLY A 177 -15.38 7.20 -45.17
C GLY A 177 -16.23 8.43 -45.54
N ASP A 178 -17.53 8.47 -45.18
CA ASP A 178 -18.41 9.58 -45.53
C ASP A 178 -19.45 9.93 -44.44
N LEU A 179 -19.04 9.89 -43.15
CA LEU A 179 -19.94 10.25 -42.04
C LEU A 179 -20.36 11.75 -42.00
N GLY A 180 -19.74 12.62 -42.81
CA GLY A 180 -20.10 14.05 -42.98
C GLY A 180 -20.04 14.95 -41.72
N THR A 181 -19.80 14.35 -40.55
CA THR A 181 -19.93 14.95 -39.21
C THR A 181 -18.54 15.14 -38.59
N ALA A 182 -18.19 16.36 -38.18
CA ALA A 182 -16.92 16.63 -37.53
C ALA A 182 -16.99 16.37 -36.02
N VAL A 183 -16.21 15.42 -35.49
CA VAL A 183 -16.10 15.21 -34.03
C VAL A 183 -14.83 15.89 -33.50
N HIS A 184 -15.00 16.83 -32.58
CA HIS A 184 -13.92 17.60 -31.96
C HIS A 184 -13.80 17.25 -30.48
N VAL A 185 -12.65 16.71 -30.07
CA VAL A 185 -12.37 16.37 -28.67
C VAL A 185 -11.48 17.46 -28.07
N ILE A 186 -11.96 18.14 -27.02
CA ILE A 186 -11.32 19.33 -26.44
C ILE A 186 -11.12 19.15 -24.94
N VAL A 187 -9.87 19.25 -24.49
CA VAL A 187 -9.58 19.33 -23.06
C VAL A 187 -9.87 20.75 -22.57
N ALA A 188 -10.83 20.92 -21.66
CA ALA A 188 -11.15 22.20 -21.02
C ALA A 188 -11.90 22.00 -19.70
N ASP A 189 -11.80 22.96 -18.80
CA ASP A 189 -12.49 22.98 -17.51
C ASP A 189 -13.41 24.20 -17.46
N LEU A 190 -14.69 23.97 -17.17
CA LEU A 190 -15.76 24.96 -17.19
C LEU A 190 -15.55 26.10 -16.20
N ARG A 191 -14.73 25.91 -15.15
CA ARG A 191 -14.39 26.97 -14.19
C ARG A 191 -13.58 28.10 -14.84
N PHE A 192 -12.88 27.82 -15.94
CA PHE A 192 -12.10 28.81 -16.68
C PHE A 192 -12.94 29.44 -17.79
N GLU A 193 -13.76 30.42 -17.43
CA GLU A 193 -14.67 31.12 -18.34
C GLU A 193 -14.00 31.60 -19.64
N HIS A 194 -12.80 32.16 -19.57
CA HIS A 194 -12.08 32.64 -20.77
C HIS A 194 -11.87 31.53 -21.81
N ARG A 195 -11.50 30.32 -21.37
CA ARG A 195 -11.31 29.17 -22.27
C ARG A 195 -12.64 28.68 -22.83
N LEU A 196 -13.70 28.72 -22.02
CA LEU A 196 -15.05 28.37 -22.46
C LEU A 196 -15.54 29.34 -23.54
N ARG A 197 -15.35 30.65 -23.35
CA ARG A 197 -15.69 31.69 -24.35
C ARG A 197 -14.98 31.46 -25.69
N GLN A 198 -13.69 31.13 -25.67
CA GLN A 198 -12.94 30.79 -26.90
C GLN A 198 -13.52 29.57 -27.64
N ILE A 199 -14.01 28.56 -26.91
CA ILE A 199 -14.66 27.39 -27.50
C ILE A 199 -15.99 27.78 -28.14
N PHE A 200 -16.80 28.60 -27.45
CA PHE A 200 -18.07 29.10 -27.98
C PHE A 200 -17.88 30.01 -29.19
N GLU A 201 -16.86 30.87 -29.21
CA GLU A 201 -16.53 31.70 -30.37
C GLU A 201 -16.15 30.86 -31.60
N ARG A 202 -15.38 29.80 -31.39
CA ARG A 202 -14.87 28.95 -32.47
C ARG A 202 -15.91 27.98 -33.02
N TYR A 203 -16.64 27.30 -32.14
CA TYR A 203 -17.52 26.19 -32.53
C TYR A 203 -19.01 26.55 -32.50
N ARG A 204 -19.42 27.62 -31.81
CA ARG A 204 -20.81 28.12 -31.73
C ARG A 204 -21.85 26.99 -31.58
N PRO A 205 -21.81 26.23 -30.48
CA PRO A 205 -22.74 25.13 -30.26
C PRO A 205 -24.17 25.63 -30.15
N GLU A 206 -25.11 24.89 -30.71
CA GLU A 206 -26.54 25.20 -30.72
C GLU A 206 -27.32 24.33 -29.74
N ILE A 207 -26.82 23.12 -29.47
CA ILE A 207 -27.38 22.17 -28.50
C ILE A 207 -26.28 21.78 -27.53
N ILE A 208 -26.56 21.84 -26.22
CA ILE A 208 -25.64 21.43 -25.16
C ILE A 208 -26.23 20.27 -24.39
N ILE A 209 -25.44 19.20 -24.22
CA ILE A 209 -25.74 18.10 -23.30
C ILE A 209 -24.67 18.15 -22.21
N HIS A 210 -25.09 18.42 -20.97
CA HIS A 210 -24.18 18.55 -19.84
C HIS A 210 -24.48 17.51 -18.77
N SER A 211 -23.50 16.69 -18.40
CA SER A 211 -23.64 15.64 -17.40
C SER A 211 -22.97 16.01 -16.09
N THR A 212 -23.74 15.91 -15.01
CA THR A 212 -23.23 16.05 -13.64
C THR A 212 -22.43 14.81 -13.22
N PRO A 213 -21.43 14.94 -12.33
CA PRO A 213 -20.71 13.79 -11.81
C PRO A 213 -21.65 12.83 -11.07
N GLN A 214 -21.74 11.58 -11.53
CA GLN A 214 -22.55 10.53 -10.88
C GLN A 214 -21.75 9.72 -9.86
N HIS A 215 -20.42 9.65 -10.01
CA HIS A 215 -19.55 8.85 -9.14
C HIS A 215 -18.62 9.69 -8.28
N VAL A 216 -18.56 9.30 -7.02
CA VAL A 216 -17.72 9.95 -6.01
C VAL A 216 -16.30 9.41 -6.12
N THR A 217 -15.35 10.21 -6.65
CA THR A 217 -13.93 9.90 -6.42
C THR A 217 -13.66 10.00 -4.92
N SER A 218 -12.83 9.10 -4.36
CA SER A 218 -12.49 9.11 -2.94
C SER A 218 -11.95 10.46 -2.45
N ILE A 219 -11.34 11.25 -3.35
CA ILE A 219 -10.80 12.59 -3.11
C ILE A 219 -11.92 13.63 -2.97
N SER A 220 -12.98 13.56 -3.79
CA SER A 220 -14.15 14.46 -3.70
C SER A 220 -14.97 14.29 -2.42
N ARG A 221 -14.87 13.17 -1.67
CA ARG A 221 -15.53 13.03 -0.35
C ARG A 221 -14.94 13.91 0.73
N GLN A 222 -13.68 14.31 0.57
CA GLN A 222 -12.92 15.00 1.61
C GLN A 222 -12.83 16.51 1.38
N ASN A 223 -13.30 17.02 0.23
CA ASN A 223 -13.18 18.42 -0.14
C ASN A 223 -14.48 18.99 -0.75
N ALA A 224 -15.33 19.55 0.10
CA ALA A 224 -16.60 20.15 -0.29
C ALA A 224 -16.44 21.34 -1.24
N ALA A 225 -15.39 22.16 -1.06
CA ALA A 225 -15.12 23.32 -1.90
C ALA A 225 -14.82 22.92 -3.35
N GLU A 226 -14.05 21.85 -3.54
CA GLU A 226 -13.75 21.33 -4.88
C GLU A 226 -15.01 20.78 -5.55
N VAL A 227 -15.84 20.03 -4.82
CA VAL A 227 -17.13 19.52 -5.35
C VAL A 227 -18.02 20.67 -5.82
N VAL A 228 -18.29 21.65 -4.95
CA VAL A 228 -19.14 22.81 -5.28
C VAL A 228 -18.56 23.60 -6.45
N SER A 229 -17.23 23.75 -6.53
CA SER A 229 -16.57 24.46 -7.63
C SER A 229 -16.73 23.77 -8.98
N HIS A 230 -16.57 22.45 -9.02
CA HIS A 230 -16.64 21.65 -10.26
C HIS A 230 -18.06 21.34 -10.73
N THR A 231 -19.06 21.52 -9.88
CA THR A 231 -20.46 21.21 -10.19
C THR A 231 -21.26 22.48 -10.33
N VAL A 232 -21.53 23.15 -9.22
CA VAL A 232 -22.39 24.33 -9.13
C VAL A 232 -21.77 25.51 -9.88
N LEU A 233 -20.55 25.92 -9.53
CA LEU A 233 -19.92 27.12 -10.11
C LEU A 233 -19.55 26.94 -11.59
N ALA A 234 -19.06 25.73 -11.93
CA ALA A 234 -18.79 25.33 -13.30
C ALA A 234 -20.06 25.40 -14.17
N THR A 235 -21.19 24.86 -13.69
CA THR A 235 -22.43 24.87 -14.45
C THR A 235 -23.04 26.28 -14.51
N HIS A 236 -22.91 27.08 -13.45
CA HIS A 236 -23.31 28.50 -13.49
C HIS A 236 -22.55 29.28 -14.57
N THR A 237 -21.23 29.05 -14.68
CA THR A 237 -20.40 29.66 -15.73
C THR A 237 -20.86 29.21 -17.12
N LEU A 238 -21.13 27.90 -17.29
CA LEU A 238 -21.66 27.35 -18.55
C LEU A 238 -22.99 27.99 -18.93
N LEU A 239 -23.94 28.11 -18.00
CA LEU A 239 -25.26 28.69 -18.26
C LEU A 239 -25.15 30.15 -18.68
N ARG A 240 -24.30 30.95 -18.01
CA ARG A 240 -24.08 32.36 -18.39
C ARG A 240 -23.52 32.48 -19.82
N VAL A 241 -22.50 31.70 -20.15
CA VAL A 241 -21.91 31.68 -21.51
C VAL A 241 -22.92 31.13 -22.53
N ALA A 242 -23.71 30.11 -22.21
CA ALA A 242 -24.72 29.58 -23.12
C ALA A 242 -25.80 30.61 -23.49
N ARG A 243 -26.22 31.45 -22.53
CA ARG A 243 -27.20 32.52 -22.77
C ARG A 243 -26.65 33.63 -23.65
N GLU A 244 -25.42 34.06 -23.39
CA GLU A 244 -24.76 35.12 -24.16
C GLU A 244 -24.58 34.75 -25.64
N TRP A 245 -24.42 33.46 -25.96
CA TRP A 245 -24.30 32.95 -27.32
C TRP A 245 -25.61 32.40 -27.90
N HIS A 246 -26.74 32.59 -27.22
CA HIS A 246 -28.09 32.18 -27.67
C HIS A 246 -28.18 30.70 -28.08
N VAL A 247 -27.65 29.81 -27.24
CA VAL A 247 -27.80 28.36 -27.42
C VAL A 247 -29.29 28.00 -27.48
N ALA A 248 -29.71 27.19 -28.46
CA ALA A 248 -31.11 26.90 -28.71
C ALA A 248 -31.71 25.88 -27.72
N ARG A 249 -30.88 24.97 -27.18
CA ARG A 249 -31.31 23.94 -26.24
C ARG A 249 -30.18 23.47 -25.32
N LEU A 250 -30.48 23.27 -24.04
CA LEU A 250 -29.55 22.66 -23.09
C LEU A 250 -30.27 21.64 -22.22
N LEU A 251 -29.76 20.40 -22.18
CA LEU A 251 -30.25 19.36 -21.29
C LEU A 251 -29.17 18.97 -20.29
N LEU A 252 -29.52 19.06 -19.00
CA LEU A 252 -28.69 18.59 -17.88
C LEU A 252 -29.01 17.13 -17.58
N ILE A 253 -28.00 16.26 -17.63
CA ILE A 253 -28.07 14.88 -17.16
C ILE A 253 -27.72 14.87 -15.66
N SER A 254 -28.72 14.57 -14.83
CA SER A 254 -28.65 14.48 -13.38
C SER A 254 -28.91 13.05 -12.89
N SER A 255 -28.90 12.85 -11.57
CA SER A 255 -29.15 11.57 -10.90
C SER A 255 -30.45 11.63 -10.07
N THR A 256 -31.09 10.49 -9.83
CA THR A 256 -32.20 10.37 -8.89
C THR A 256 -31.81 10.68 -7.43
N ASP A 257 -30.52 10.62 -7.09
CA ASP A 257 -30.02 10.92 -5.74
C ASP A 257 -30.17 12.40 -5.33
N THR A 258 -30.60 13.28 -6.25
CA THR A 258 -30.81 14.72 -5.98
C THR A 258 -32.06 15.04 -5.19
N ILE A 259 -33.01 14.11 -5.11
CA ILE A 259 -34.32 14.31 -4.48
C ILE A 259 -34.21 14.33 -2.95
N GLN A 260 -33.40 13.43 -2.40
CA GLN A 260 -33.02 13.38 -0.99
C GLN A 260 -31.49 13.36 -0.87
N PRO A 261 -30.83 14.51 -1.04
CA PRO A 261 -29.38 14.54 -1.09
C PRO A 261 -28.81 14.21 0.30
N THR A 262 -28.07 13.11 0.39
CA THR A 262 -27.38 12.66 1.61
C THR A 262 -25.88 12.98 1.62
N SER A 263 -25.37 13.48 0.49
CA SER A 263 -23.95 13.81 0.28
C SER A 263 -23.78 15.19 -0.35
N VAL A 264 -22.60 15.80 -0.17
CA VAL A 264 -22.28 17.11 -0.77
C VAL A 264 -22.35 17.06 -2.30
N VAL A 265 -22.01 15.93 -2.92
CA VAL A 265 -22.13 15.74 -4.38
C VAL A 265 -23.59 15.74 -4.81
N ALA A 266 -24.43 14.95 -4.14
CA ALA A 266 -25.87 14.90 -4.43
C ALA A 266 -26.54 16.26 -4.22
N ALA A 267 -26.18 16.98 -3.15
CA ALA A 267 -26.67 18.33 -2.88
C ALA A 267 -26.22 19.34 -3.94
N SER A 268 -24.96 19.23 -4.39
CA SER A 268 -24.44 20.11 -5.44
C SER A 268 -25.09 19.83 -6.80
N ASN A 269 -25.38 18.56 -7.11
CA ASN A 269 -26.14 18.19 -8.31
C ASN A 269 -27.58 18.69 -8.23
N ALA A 270 -28.25 18.54 -7.08
CA ALA A 270 -29.60 19.09 -6.84
C ALA A 270 -29.63 20.61 -7.01
N LEU A 271 -28.63 21.32 -6.49
CA LEU A 271 -28.49 22.75 -6.70
C LEU A 271 -28.24 23.11 -8.17
N THR A 272 -27.52 22.26 -8.90
CA THR A 272 -27.28 22.43 -10.34
C THR A 272 -28.57 22.26 -11.16
N GLU A 273 -29.47 21.34 -10.78
CA GLU A 273 -30.81 21.26 -11.37
C GLU A 273 -31.56 22.59 -11.18
N GLN A 274 -31.53 23.14 -9.96
CA GLN A 274 -32.17 24.42 -9.66
C GLN A 274 -31.59 25.58 -10.47
N LEU A 275 -30.28 25.59 -10.77
CA LEU A 275 -29.67 26.59 -11.64
C LEU A 275 -30.21 26.53 -13.07
N VAL A 276 -30.32 25.33 -13.63
CA VAL A 276 -30.85 25.13 -15.00
C VAL A 276 -32.31 25.55 -15.07
N LEU A 277 -33.12 25.14 -14.09
CA LEU A 277 -34.55 25.48 -14.02
C LEU A 277 -34.78 26.97 -13.77
N HIS A 278 -33.97 27.60 -12.91
CA HIS A 278 -34.00 29.05 -12.72
C HIS A 278 -33.66 29.80 -14.01
N THR A 279 -32.67 29.31 -14.76
CA THR A 279 -32.30 29.87 -16.06
C THR A 279 -33.44 29.71 -17.08
N ALA A 280 -34.10 28.54 -17.11
CA ALA A 280 -35.27 28.28 -17.94
C ALA A 280 -36.44 29.24 -17.67
N ALA A 281 -36.62 29.65 -16.42
CA ALA A 281 -37.67 30.62 -16.06
C ALA A 281 -37.33 32.05 -16.51
N CYS A 282 -36.06 32.37 -16.72
CA CYS A 282 -35.58 33.70 -17.10
C CYS A 282 -35.25 33.85 -18.59
N ASP A 283 -35.27 32.76 -19.35
CA ASP A 283 -34.79 32.71 -20.73
C ASP A 283 -35.72 31.80 -21.57
N PRO A 284 -36.22 32.26 -22.73
CA PRO A 284 -37.15 31.48 -23.57
C PRO A 284 -36.52 30.24 -24.25
N VAL A 285 -35.25 29.95 -23.99
CA VAL A 285 -34.54 28.77 -24.49
C VAL A 285 -35.01 27.48 -23.79
N ALA A 286 -34.99 26.36 -24.53
CA ALA A 286 -35.35 25.04 -24.03
C ALA A 286 -34.25 24.47 -23.10
N TYR A 287 -34.26 24.90 -21.84
CA TYR A 287 -33.45 24.34 -20.76
C TYR A 287 -34.23 23.23 -20.04
N GLY A 288 -33.64 22.06 -19.87
CA GLY A 288 -34.30 20.95 -19.16
C GLY A 288 -33.33 20.11 -18.34
N VAL A 289 -33.89 19.24 -17.51
CA VAL A 289 -33.14 18.27 -16.70
C VAL A 289 -33.66 16.87 -17.02
N ILE A 290 -32.77 15.89 -17.17
CA ILE A 290 -33.14 14.46 -17.15
C ILE A 290 -32.48 13.81 -15.94
N ARG A 291 -33.26 13.16 -15.07
CA ARG A 291 -32.73 12.36 -13.96
C ARG A 291 -32.60 10.92 -14.44
N LEU A 292 -31.37 10.44 -14.51
CA LEU A 292 -31.08 9.03 -14.79
C LEU A 292 -30.78 8.31 -13.47
N GLY A 293 -31.08 7.02 -13.42
CA GLY A 293 -30.57 6.18 -12.35
C GLY A 293 -29.08 5.85 -12.51
N ASN A 294 -28.50 5.13 -11.53
CA ASN A 294 -27.10 4.72 -11.57
C ASN A 294 -26.77 3.94 -12.86
N LEU A 295 -25.81 4.42 -13.67
CA LEU A 295 -25.38 3.70 -14.87
C LEU A 295 -24.80 2.32 -14.51
N LEU A 296 -25.13 1.29 -15.31
CA LEU A 296 -24.50 -0.02 -15.19
C LEU A 296 -23.03 0.09 -15.60
N LEU A 297 -22.12 -0.19 -14.67
CA LEU A 297 -20.70 -0.38 -14.99
C LEU A 297 -20.55 -1.57 -15.98
N GLU A 298 -20.41 -1.28 -17.26
CA GLU A 298 -20.24 -2.26 -18.36
C GLU A 298 -18.94 -3.06 -18.31
N ALA A 299 -18.12 -2.91 -17.26
CA ALA A 299 -16.89 -3.68 -17.06
C ALA A 299 -17.11 -5.21 -16.95
N ALA A 300 -18.36 -5.70 -16.98
CA ALA A 300 -18.70 -7.12 -17.01
C ALA A 300 -19.20 -7.65 -18.38
N ALA A 301 -19.41 -6.81 -19.40
CA ALA A 301 -20.14 -7.21 -20.61
C ALA A 301 -19.27 -7.45 -21.86
N VAL A 302 -17.98 -7.09 -21.87
CA VAL A 302 -17.12 -7.26 -23.07
C VAL A 302 -16.04 -8.32 -22.86
N GLN A 303 -16.44 -9.59 -22.95
CA GLN A 303 -15.57 -10.70 -23.35
C GLN A 303 -16.38 -11.60 -24.29
N PRO A 304 -16.17 -11.55 -25.63
CA PRO A 304 -17.02 -12.25 -26.59
C PRO A 304 -16.93 -13.79 -26.55
N ASP A 305 -16.01 -14.38 -25.78
CA ASP A 305 -15.61 -15.79 -25.91
C ASP A 305 -15.91 -16.70 -24.71
N ARG A 306 -16.81 -16.31 -23.79
CA ARG A 306 -17.26 -17.24 -22.72
C ARG A 306 -18.51 -18.02 -23.14
N PRO A 307 -18.53 -19.36 -23.02
CA PRO A 307 -19.72 -20.16 -23.31
C PRO A 307 -20.90 -19.76 -22.41
N ARG A 308 -22.12 -19.79 -22.99
CA ARG A 308 -23.40 -19.33 -22.40
C ARG A 308 -23.72 -19.85 -20.99
N ALA A 309 -23.06 -20.91 -20.52
CA ALA A 309 -23.24 -21.51 -19.20
C ALA A 309 -22.44 -20.83 -18.05
N ALA A 310 -21.57 -19.85 -18.34
CA ALA A 310 -20.70 -19.19 -17.36
C ALA A 310 -21.06 -17.71 -17.08
N ARG A 311 -22.31 -17.30 -17.33
CA ARG A 311 -22.84 -16.03 -16.81
C ARG A 311 -23.28 -16.27 -15.36
N VAL A 312 -22.51 -15.74 -14.43
CA VAL A 312 -22.86 -15.75 -13.00
C VAL A 312 -24.20 -15.02 -12.83
N PRO A 313 -25.23 -15.62 -12.20
CA PRO A 313 -26.42 -14.88 -11.85
C PRO A 313 -26.02 -13.81 -10.83
N LEU A 314 -26.30 -12.54 -11.13
CA LEU A 314 -26.17 -11.49 -10.13
C LEU A 314 -27.13 -11.81 -8.96
N PRO A 315 -26.72 -11.63 -7.70
CA PRO A 315 -27.55 -11.96 -6.56
C PRO A 315 -28.80 -11.07 -6.53
N ALA A 316 -29.97 -11.69 -6.39
CA ALA A 316 -31.29 -11.08 -6.50
C ALA A 316 -31.60 -9.98 -5.46
N ASN A 317 -30.76 -9.78 -4.44
CA ASN A 317 -31.06 -8.91 -3.29
C ASN A 317 -29.92 -7.91 -2.97
N ALA A 318 -29.55 -7.07 -3.94
CA ALA A 318 -28.94 -5.77 -3.67
C ALA A 318 -29.97 -4.81 -3.00
N PRO A 319 -29.56 -3.84 -2.16
CA PRO A 319 -30.47 -2.98 -1.40
C PRO A 319 -31.42 -2.18 -2.31
N HIS A 320 -32.51 -1.68 -1.72
CA HIS A 320 -33.69 -1.02 -2.32
C HIS A 320 -33.50 0.11 -3.37
N ASN A 321 -32.29 0.37 -3.87
CA ASN A 321 -32.03 1.10 -5.12
C ASN A 321 -31.72 0.18 -6.32
N GLN A 322 -32.32 -1.02 -6.36
CA GLN A 322 -32.29 -1.88 -7.55
C GLN A 322 -33.11 -1.31 -8.72
N ALA A 323 -33.98 -0.32 -8.48
CA ALA A 323 -34.99 0.11 -9.44
C ALA A 323 -34.48 0.97 -10.61
N SER A 324 -33.21 1.34 -10.66
CA SER A 324 -32.76 2.34 -11.64
C SER A 324 -31.32 2.13 -12.11
N ARG A 325 -30.95 0.90 -12.49
CA ARG A 325 -29.67 0.66 -13.18
C ARG A 325 -29.86 0.63 -14.69
N VAL A 326 -29.22 1.55 -15.41
CA VAL A 326 -29.45 1.78 -16.85
C VAL A 326 -28.18 1.46 -17.65
N ALA A 327 -28.29 0.65 -18.71
CA ALA A 327 -27.20 0.46 -19.67
C ALA A 327 -26.87 1.79 -20.37
N SER A 328 -25.59 2.00 -20.73
CA SER A 328 -25.13 3.28 -21.27
C SER A 328 -25.85 3.65 -22.58
N ASP A 329 -26.11 2.66 -23.44
CA ASP A 329 -26.87 2.81 -24.69
C ASP A 329 -28.34 3.20 -24.44
N THR A 330 -29.00 2.52 -23.50
CA THR A 330 -30.38 2.86 -23.12
C THR A 330 -30.47 4.26 -22.52
N ALA A 331 -29.50 4.64 -21.69
CA ALA A 331 -29.42 5.98 -21.12
C ALA A 331 -29.27 7.06 -22.21
N ALA A 332 -28.38 6.83 -23.18
CA ALA A 332 -28.21 7.74 -24.32
C ALA A 332 -29.51 7.93 -25.11
N GLN A 333 -30.23 6.84 -25.40
CA GLN A 333 -31.54 6.92 -26.08
C GLN A 333 -32.57 7.74 -25.28
N ARG A 334 -32.62 7.59 -23.96
CA ARG A 334 -33.52 8.39 -23.10
C ARG A 334 -33.14 9.87 -23.07
N VAL A 335 -31.86 10.19 -23.10
CA VAL A 335 -31.37 11.57 -23.21
C VAL A 335 -31.82 12.18 -24.53
N MET A 336 -31.69 11.45 -25.65
CA MET A 336 -32.14 11.89 -26.97
C MET A 336 -33.65 12.15 -27.01
N GLN A 337 -34.43 11.28 -26.37
CA GLN A 337 -35.87 11.43 -26.24
C GLN A 337 -36.26 12.65 -25.40
N ALA A 338 -35.62 12.87 -24.25
CA ALA A 338 -35.85 14.03 -23.40
C ALA A 338 -35.46 15.34 -24.12
N LEU A 339 -34.36 15.35 -24.88
CA LEU A 339 -33.98 16.49 -25.71
C LEU A 339 -35.07 16.88 -26.69
N ARG A 340 -35.75 15.91 -27.31
CA ARG A 340 -36.85 16.17 -28.23
C ARG A 340 -38.07 16.79 -27.56
N LEU A 341 -38.40 16.32 -26.35
CA LEU A 341 -39.58 16.74 -25.59
C LEU A 341 -39.36 18.03 -24.77
N CYS A 342 -38.12 18.48 -24.63
CA CYS A 342 -37.77 19.65 -23.84
C CYS A 342 -38.20 20.96 -24.54
N HIS A 343 -39.06 21.72 -23.85
CA HIS A 343 -39.56 23.02 -24.28
C HIS A 343 -39.15 24.16 -23.34
N GLY A 344 -38.63 23.85 -22.14
CA GLY A 344 -38.13 24.78 -21.15
C GLY A 344 -38.73 24.53 -19.76
N GLY A 345 -37.88 24.25 -18.78
CA GLY A 345 -38.25 24.08 -17.38
C GLY A 345 -38.78 22.69 -17.00
N GLU A 346 -38.70 21.70 -17.90
CA GLU A 346 -39.10 20.33 -17.61
C GLU A 346 -38.01 19.49 -16.94
N ILE A 347 -38.44 18.58 -16.06
CA ILE A 347 -37.65 17.51 -15.45
C ILE A 347 -38.14 16.18 -16.00
N PHE A 348 -37.28 15.46 -16.72
CA PHE A 348 -37.58 14.18 -17.32
C PHE A 348 -37.09 13.02 -16.46
N VAL A 349 -37.93 12.02 -16.23
CA VAL A 349 -37.54 10.75 -15.61
C VAL A 349 -38.01 9.61 -16.50
N PRO A 350 -37.12 8.85 -17.15
CA PRO A 350 -37.52 7.73 -18.01
C PRO A 350 -38.15 6.60 -17.19
N GLU A 351 -39.11 5.89 -17.78
CA GLU A 351 -39.57 4.62 -17.21
C GLU A 351 -38.45 3.59 -17.37
N LEU A 352 -37.81 3.25 -16.25
CA LEU A 352 -36.73 2.28 -16.22
C LEU A 352 -37.31 0.89 -15.94
N LEU A 353 -37.41 0.07 -16.98
CA LEU A 353 -37.62 -1.37 -16.81
C LEU A 353 -36.32 -1.96 -16.24
N PRO A 354 -36.36 -2.77 -15.17
CA PRO A 354 -35.17 -3.45 -14.68
C PRO A 354 -34.57 -4.30 -15.80
N ALA A 355 -33.23 -4.32 -15.91
CA ALA A 355 -32.48 -5.00 -16.97
C ALA A 355 -32.77 -6.51 -17.11
N ASP A 356 -33.48 -7.12 -16.14
CA ASP A 356 -33.92 -8.52 -16.14
C ASP A 356 -35.35 -8.75 -16.70
N ALA A 357 -36.03 -7.72 -17.22
CA ALA A 357 -37.42 -7.81 -17.69
C ALA A 357 -37.63 -8.59 -19.00
N ASP A 358 -36.56 -8.98 -19.71
CA ASP A 358 -36.63 -9.86 -20.89
C ASP A 358 -37.00 -11.32 -20.56
N ARG A 359 -37.30 -11.64 -19.30
CA ARG A 359 -37.60 -13.02 -18.86
C ARG A 359 -39.06 -13.36 -18.58
N GLN A 360 -40.03 -12.45 -18.70
CA GLN A 360 -41.46 -12.82 -18.66
C GLN A 360 -42.38 -11.68 -19.12
N PRO A 361 -43.37 -11.93 -19.99
CA PRO A 361 -44.42 -10.96 -20.26
C PRO A 361 -45.39 -10.97 -19.07
N LEU A 362 -45.15 -10.11 -18.07
CA LEU A 362 -46.14 -9.77 -17.05
C LEU A 362 -47.16 -8.80 -17.65
N LEU A 363 -48.00 -9.31 -18.54
CA LEU A 363 -49.34 -8.78 -18.74
C LEU A 363 -50.18 -9.21 -17.54
N SER A 364 -50.99 -8.28 -17.03
CA SER A 364 -51.98 -8.42 -15.95
C SER A 364 -51.45 -8.37 -14.51
N SER A 365 -51.36 -7.15 -13.96
CA SER A 365 -52.06 -6.69 -12.73
C SER A 365 -51.30 -5.59 -11.97
N GLY A 366 -51.89 -4.39 -11.93
CA GLY A 366 -51.51 -3.30 -11.01
C GLY A 366 -50.42 -2.33 -11.52
N PRO A 367 -50.61 -1.00 -11.39
CA PRO A 367 -49.54 -0.07 -11.73
C PRO A 367 -48.40 -0.18 -10.71
N LEU A 368 -47.15 -0.07 -11.19
CA LEU A 368 -45.90 0.01 -10.45
C LEU A 368 -45.81 1.31 -9.60
N VAL A 369 -46.83 1.59 -8.79
CA VAL A 369 -47.03 2.87 -8.08
C VAL A 369 -46.02 3.07 -6.94
N GLY A 370 -45.41 1.99 -6.41
CA GLY A 370 -44.51 2.07 -5.26
C GLY A 370 -43.12 2.67 -5.55
N ALA A 371 -42.57 2.48 -6.76
CA ALA A 371 -41.22 2.96 -7.12
C ALA A 371 -41.20 4.41 -7.67
N LEU A 372 -42.39 4.98 -7.94
CA LEU A 372 -42.56 6.30 -8.53
C LEU A 372 -42.50 7.45 -7.52
N HIS A 373 -42.87 7.18 -6.26
CA HIS A 373 -42.83 8.19 -5.19
C HIS A 373 -41.41 8.65 -4.81
N ASP A 374 -40.37 7.93 -5.23
CA ASP A 374 -38.97 8.28 -4.93
C ASP A 374 -38.26 9.02 -6.08
N CYS A 375 -38.92 9.23 -7.24
CA CYS A 375 -38.30 9.84 -8.44
C CYS A 375 -38.66 11.31 -8.68
N PHE A 376 -39.65 11.82 -7.94
CA PHE A 376 -40.02 13.23 -7.90
C PHE A 376 -40.15 13.65 -6.44
N ALA A 377 -39.72 14.87 -6.12
CA ALA A 377 -39.96 15.41 -4.79
C ALA A 377 -41.46 15.69 -4.60
N PRO A 378 -41.99 15.70 -3.35
CA PRO A 378 -43.43 15.84 -3.09
C PRO A 378 -44.08 17.12 -3.65
N HIS A 379 -43.27 18.14 -3.97
CA HIS A 379 -43.70 19.43 -4.49
C HIS A 379 -43.55 19.54 -6.03
N GLU A 380 -43.05 18.49 -6.70
CA GLU A 380 -42.88 18.45 -8.14
C GLU A 380 -44.13 17.86 -8.81
N GLU A 381 -44.84 18.70 -9.57
CA GLU A 381 -45.96 18.24 -10.38
C GLU A 381 -45.45 17.43 -11.56
N HIS A 382 -46.03 16.26 -11.82
CA HIS A 382 -45.59 15.39 -12.90
C HIS A 382 -46.76 14.69 -13.60
N HIS A 383 -46.58 14.39 -14.87
CA HIS A 383 -47.49 13.58 -15.66
C HIS A 383 -46.71 12.53 -16.46
N TYR A 384 -47.35 11.40 -16.74
CA TYR A 384 -46.75 10.30 -17.49
C TYR A 384 -47.13 10.38 -18.97
N HIS A 385 -46.13 10.36 -19.85
CA HIS A 385 -46.34 10.33 -21.29
C HIS A 385 -46.24 8.88 -21.79
N ALA A 386 -47.38 8.18 -21.88
CA ALA A 386 -47.42 6.74 -22.14
C ALA A 386 -46.76 6.32 -23.46
N ASP A 387 -46.94 7.08 -24.54
CA ASP A 387 -46.37 6.78 -25.87
C ASP A 387 -44.83 6.89 -25.89
N GLU A 388 -44.28 7.66 -24.95
CA GLU A 388 -42.85 7.96 -24.86
C GLU A 388 -42.20 7.21 -23.68
N ARG A 389 -43.00 6.63 -22.78
CA ARG A 389 -42.54 5.93 -21.58
C ARG A 389 -41.58 6.79 -20.73
N ILE A 390 -41.97 8.04 -20.52
CA ILE A 390 -41.21 9.03 -19.76
C ILE A 390 -42.16 9.86 -18.90
N PHE A 391 -41.74 10.15 -17.68
CA PHE A 391 -42.42 11.10 -16.79
C PHE A 391 -41.86 12.49 -17.03
N VAL A 392 -42.74 13.46 -17.15
CA VAL A 392 -42.41 14.87 -17.34
C VAL A 392 -42.91 15.63 -16.12
N GLY A 393 -41.96 16.15 -15.35
CA GLY A 393 -42.21 16.96 -14.16
C GLY A 393 -41.91 18.44 -14.40
N ARG A 394 -42.50 19.28 -13.56
CA ARG A 394 -42.23 20.71 -13.44
C ARG A 394 -42.16 21.09 -11.97
N THR A 395 -41.34 22.09 -11.67
CA THR A 395 -41.18 22.61 -10.33
C THR A 395 -40.95 24.11 -10.36
N THR A 396 -41.26 24.78 -9.24
CA THR A 396 -40.97 26.21 -9.10
C THR A 396 -39.50 26.38 -8.73
N PRO A 397 -38.69 27.11 -9.51
CA PRO A 397 -37.28 27.32 -9.19
C PRO A 397 -37.09 28.08 -7.88
N LEU A 398 -35.97 27.84 -7.20
CA LEU A 398 -35.58 28.59 -6.00
C LEU A 398 -35.47 30.10 -6.25
N VAL A 399 -36.06 30.90 -5.34
CA VAL A 399 -35.97 32.38 -5.34
C VAL A 399 -34.64 32.81 -4.71
N HIS A 400 -34.03 33.90 -5.20
CA HIS A 400 -32.75 34.45 -4.72
C HIS A 400 -31.53 33.53 -4.87
N LEU A 401 -31.56 32.60 -5.83
CA LEU A 401 -30.46 31.66 -6.10
C LEU A 401 -29.13 32.38 -6.38
N GLU A 402 -29.14 33.40 -7.24
CA GLU A 402 -27.95 34.18 -7.64
C GLU A 402 -27.20 34.83 -6.48
N THR A 403 -27.92 35.36 -5.47
CA THR A 403 -27.31 35.96 -4.27
C THR A 403 -26.50 34.92 -3.49
N HIS A 404 -27.00 33.69 -3.40
CA HIS A 404 -26.35 32.61 -2.67
C HIS A 404 -25.21 31.95 -3.46
N ILE A 405 -25.25 31.95 -4.80
CA ILE A 405 -24.14 31.48 -5.64
C ILE A 405 -22.88 32.31 -5.39
N SER A 406 -23.02 33.64 -5.25
CA SER A 406 -21.89 34.52 -4.96
C SER A 406 -21.25 34.21 -3.59
N ALA A 407 -22.08 33.86 -2.61
CA ALA A 407 -21.62 33.40 -1.29
C ALA A 407 -20.91 32.05 -1.38
N LEU A 408 -21.50 31.07 -2.09
CA LEU A 408 -20.89 29.76 -2.37
C LEU A 408 -19.55 29.90 -3.08
N ALA A 409 -19.45 30.79 -4.07
CA ALA A 409 -18.20 31.05 -4.80
C ALA A 409 -17.11 31.62 -3.89
N THR A 410 -17.47 32.48 -2.95
CA THR A 410 -16.53 33.07 -2.00
C THR A 410 -16.07 32.04 -0.96
N ALA A 411 -17.01 31.28 -0.40
CA ALA A 411 -16.71 30.20 0.55
C ALA A 411 -15.86 29.09 -0.09
N ALA A 412 -16.15 28.71 -1.35
CA ALA A 412 -15.35 27.74 -2.10
C ALA A 412 -13.91 28.23 -2.34
N ARG A 413 -13.73 29.51 -2.71
CA ARG A 413 -12.39 30.11 -2.86
C ARG A 413 -11.59 30.13 -1.56
N GLN A 414 -12.26 30.32 -0.42
CA GLN A 414 -11.65 30.34 0.91
C GLN A 414 -11.51 28.94 1.53
N ASN A 415 -11.99 27.90 0.84
CA ASN A 415 -12.06 26.53 1.35
C ASN A 415 -12.83 26.40 2.68
N ASP A 416 -13.82 27.27 2.90
CA ASP A 416 -14.64 27.30 4.12
C ASP A 416 -15.79 26.30 4.02
N THR A 417 -15.53 25.07 4.50
CA THR A 417 -16.47 23.96 4.44
C THR A 417 -17.71 24.21 5.30
N ALA A 418 -17.58 24.91 6.43
CA ALA A 418 -18.71 25.17 7.33
C ALA A 418 -19.73 26.10 6.66
N THR A 419 -19.26 27.19 6.07
CA THR A 419 -20.12 28.13 5.33
C THR A 419 -20.72 27.45 4.10
N LEU A 420 -19.97 26.62 3.37
CA LEU A 420 -20.51 25.86 2.23
C LEU A 420 -21.65 24.93 2.63
N LEU A 421 -21.48 24.13 3.69
CA LEU A 421 -22.52 23.21 4.17
C LEU A 421 -23.73 23.98 4.71
N TYR A 422 -23.50 25.08 5.42
CA TYR A 422 -24.57 25.95 5.88
C TYR A 422 -25.39 26.50 4.70
N THR A 423 -24.74 27.10 3.70
CA THR A 423 -25.43 27.65 2.53
C THR A 423 -26.15 26.57 1.72
N LEU A 424 -25.56 25.38 1.55
CA LEU A 424 -26.22 24.25 0.90
C LEU A 424 -27.48 23.83 1.67
N ARG A 425 -27.44 23.76 3.00
CA ARG A 425 -28.58 23.40 3.85
C ARG A 425 -29.66 24.50 3.86
N THR A 426 -29.28 25.77 3.76
CA THR A 426 -30.23 26.88 3.61
C THR A 426 -30.98 26.82 2.29
N LEU A 427 -30.28 26.49 1.19
CA LEU A 427 -30.87 26.39 -0.15
C LEU A 427 -31.66 25.08 -0.35
N LEU A 428 -31.22 23.99 0.28
CA LEU A 428 -31.82 22.66 0.19
C LEU A 428 -32.18 22.18 1.61
N PRO A 429 -33.38 22.51 2.12
CA PRO A 429 -33.78 22.13 3.49
C PRO A 429 -33.78 20.61 3.75
N ASN A 430 -33.99 19.82 2.70
CA ASN A 430 -33.97 18.36 2.73
C ASN A 430 -32.55 17.76 2.66
N PHE A 431 -31.52 18.59 2.51
CA PHE A 431 -30.13 18.15 2.54
C PHE A 431 -29.74 17.77 3.96
N ASN A 432 -29.54 16.47 4.18
CA ASN A 432 -29.00 15.93 5.41
C ASN A 432 -27.65 15.28 5.12
N PRO A 433 -26.51 15.98 5.35
CA PRO A 433 -25.21 15.37 5.14
C PRO A 433 -25.01 14.22 6.13
N HIS A 434 -25.14 12.96 5.67
CA HIS A 434 -24.75 11.75 6.43
C HIS A 434 -23.21 11.57 6.48
N THR A 435 -22.46 12.65 6.29
CA THR A 435 -21.02 12.67 6.51
C THR A 435 -20.81 13.28 7.88
N PRO A 436 -20.08 12.63 8.80
CA PRO A 436 -19.91 13.14 10.15
C PRO A 436 -19.44 14.58 10.03
N ALA A 437 -20.25 15.51 10.55
CA ALA A 437 -19.72 16.78 10.96
C ALA A 437 -18.44 16.45 11.72
N LEU A 438 -17.36 17.10 11.33
CA LEU A 438 -16.27 17.41 12.23
C LEU A 438 -16.89 18.25 13.37
N HIS A 439 -17.71 17.64 14.21
CA HIS A 439 -17.83 18.02 15.60
C HIS A 439 -16.50 17.60 16.21
N GLU A 440 -15.47 18.41 15.94
CA GLU A 440 -14.60 18.79 17.03
C GLU A 440 -15.51 19.48 18.04
N ASP A 441 -16.01 18.68 18.97
CA ASP A 441 -16.63 19.15 20.18
C ASP A 441 -15.60 20.08 20.87
N PRO A 442 -15.82 21.41 20.92
CA PRO A 442 -14.87 22.35 21.53
C PRO A 442 -14.77 22.12 23.04
N GLN A 443 -15.62 21.25 23.60
CA GLN A 443 -15.65 20.87 25.01
C GLN A 443 -15.17 19.43 25.25
N ARG A 444 -14.44 18.81 24.31
CA ARG A 444 -13.66 17.61 24.65
C ARG A 444 -12.48 18.05 25.52
N SER A 445 -12.73 18.11 26.83
CA SER A 445 -11.72 18.28 27.86
C SER A 445 -10.52 17.40 27.53
N TRP A 446 -9.32 17.99 27.61
CA TRP A 446 -8.06 17.34 27.28
C TRP A 446 -7.91 16.06 28.12
N HIS A 447 -8.35 14.92 27.60
CA HIS A 447 -8.23 13.64 28.25
C HIS A 447 -7.04 12.88 27.64
N PRO A 448 -6.06 12.42 28.44
CA PRO A 448 -4.89 11.70 27.94
C PRO A 448 -5.21 10.43 27.13
N SER A 449 -6.45 9.94 27.19
CA SER A 449 -6.99 8.79 26.45
C SER A 449 -7.22 9.00 24.96
N ALA A 450 -7.26 10.24 24.48
CA ALA A 450 -7.50 10.55 23.07
C ALA A 450 -6.24 10.43 22.19
N LEU A 451 -5.05 10.30 22.78
CA LEU A 451 -3.80 10.30 22.03
C LEU A 451 -3.60 8.99 21.24
N PRO A 452 -3.34 9.07 19.91
CA PRO A 452 -2.95 7.95 19.08
C PRO A 452 -1.82 7.11 19.69
N ALA A 453 -1.78 5.81 19.39
CA ALA A 453 -0.74 4.91 19.89
C ALA A 453 0.68 5.34 19.45
N SER A 454 0.81 5.96 18.27
CA SER A 454 2.06 6.55 17.78
C SER A 454 2.54 7.70 18.67
N GLU A 455 1.64 8.62 19.03
CA GLU A 455 1.96 9.77 19.90
C GLU A 455 2.33 9.33 21.31
N ARG A 456 1.63 8.33 21.86
CA ARG A 456 1.98 7.74 23.15
C ARG A 456 3.39 7.12 23.14
N ARG A 457 3.75 6.39 22.08
CA ARG A 457 5.11 5.85 21.89
C ARG A 457 6.15 6.97 21.75
N LEU A 458 5.82 8.06 21.07
CA LEU A 458 6.70 9.24 20.94
C LEU A 458 6.93 9.91 22.28
N ILE A 459 5.89 10.12 23.09
CA ILE A 459 6.01 10.70 24.44
C ILE A 459 6.92 9.83 25.31
N LEU A 460 6.74 8.52 25.26
CA LEU A 460 7.59 7.58 26.00
C LEU A 460 9.06 7.64 25.53
N ALA A 461 9.29 7.64 24.22
CA ALA A 461 10.63 7.73 23.65
C ALA A 461 11.31 9.07 23.98
N PHE A 462 10.57 10.18 23.89
CA PHE A 462 11.04 11.50 24.25
C PHE A 462 11.38 11.59 25.74
N GLY A 463 10.50 11.10 26.62
CA GLY A 463 10.79 11.04 28.05
C GLY A 463 12.03 10.20 28.37
N SER A 464 12.32 9.18 27.56
CA SER A 464 13.54 8.38 27.70
C SER A 464 14.80 9.15 27.30
N MET A 465 14.73 9.99 26.27
CA MET A 465 15.82 10.91 25.91
C MET A 465 16.06 11.92 27.03
N VAL A 466 15.00 12.44 27.65
CA VAL A 466 15.10 13.33 28.82
C VAL A 466 15.76 12.61 29.99
N VAL A 467 15.36 11.36 30.29
CA VAL A 467 15.98 10.53 31.33
C VAL A 467 17.48 10.34 31.06
N LEU A 468 17.88 10.06 29.82
CA LEU A 468 19.30 9.92 29.47
C LEU A 468 20.09 11.23 29.65
N GLY A 469 19.48 12.36 29.30
CA GLY A 469 20.05 13.69 29.52
C GLY A 469 20.21 14.03 30.99
N ILE A 470 19.17 13.78 31.81
CA ILE A 470 19.23 13.95 33.28
C ILE A 470 20.29 13.01 33.88
N SER A 471 20.37 11.77 33.40
CA SER A 471 21.38 10.81 33.85
C SER A 471 22.80 11.30 33.55
N ALA A 472 23.00 11.93 32.39
CA ALA A 472 24.29 12.50 32.00
C ALA A 472 24.64 13.72 32.87
N ALA A 473 23.67 14.60 33.12
CA ALA A 473 23.84 15.76 34.01
C ALA A 473 24.14 15.33 35.46
N LEU A 474 23.46 14.29 35.97
CA LEU A 474 23.70 13.77 37.31
C LEU A 474 25.08 13.10 37.41
N THR A 475 25.50 12.38 36.37
CA THR A 475 26.85 11.81 36.28
C THR A 475 27.90 12.92 36.27
N TRP A 476 27.67 13.99 35.49
CA TRP A 476 28.52 15.17 35.48
C TRP A 476 28.62 15.83 36.86
N TRP A 477 27.48 16.03 37.52
CA TRP A 477 27.45 16.58 38.88
C TRP A 477 28.17 15.69 39.90
N LEU A 478 28.01 14.37 39.83
CA LEU A 478 28.74 13.43 40.68
C LEU A 478 30.25 13.45 40.42
N THR A 479 30.68 13.67 39.17
CA THR A 479 32.11 13.81 38.88
C THR A 479 32.69 15.13 39.40
N LEU A 480 31.88 16.17 39.68
CA LEU A 480 32.34 17.41 40.30
C LEU A 480 32.71 17.15 41.76
N THR A 481 31.91 16.35 42.47
CA THR A 481 32.10 16.08 43.90
C THR A 481 33.33 15.22 44.19
N ILE A 482 33.74 14.36 43.24
CA ILE A 482 34.94 13.51 43.35
C ILE A 482 36.16 14.07 42.59
N SER A 483 36.10 15.33 42.12
CA SER A 483 37.18 15.98 41.35
C SER A 483 37.62 15.24 40.07
N ALA A 484 36.71 14.53 39.41
CA ALA A 484 36.98 13.76 38.19
C ALA A 484 36.56 14.48 36.88
N GLN A 485 36.35 15.80 36.92
CA GLN A 485 35.92 16.61 35.78
C GLN A 485 36.81 16.47 34.53
N PRO A 486 38.16 16.53 34.63
CA PRO A 486 39.01 16.47 33.43
C PRO A 486 38.86 15.15 32.67
N ILE A 487 38.59 14.07 33.41
CA ILE A 487 38.35 12.74 32.84
C ILE A 487 37.00 12.73 32.10
N LEU A 488 35.97 13.34 32.67
CA LEU A 488 34.66 13.38 32.03
C LEU A 488 34.68 14.24 30.75
N ASP A 489 35.34 15.39 30.79
CA ASP A 489 35.48 16.28 29.63
C ASP A 489 36.18 15.60 28.45
N ALA A 490 37.29 14.90 28.74
CA ALA A 490 38.03 14.14 27.73
C ALA A 490 37.21 12.97 27.14
N HIS A 491 36.22 12.43 27.88
CA HIS A 491 35.51 11.20 27.50
C HIS A 491 34.01 11.41 27.29
N ARG A 492 33.53 12.65 27.14
CA ARG A 492 32.10 12.98 26.95
C ARG A 492 31.47 12.27 25.74
N TRP A 493 32.25 12.02 24.69
CA TRP A 493 31.81 11.28 23.50
C TRP A 493 31.48 9.82 23.81
N TRP A 494 32.15 9.19 24.78
CA TRP A 494 31.81 7.84 25.24
C TRP A 494 30.45 7.78 25.89
N LEU A 495 30.08 8.79 26.69
CA LEU A 495 28.75 8.85 27.30
C LEU A 495 27.65 9.03 26.25
N LEU A 496 27.88 9.87 25.24
CA LEU A 496 26.94 10.02 24.12
C LEU A 496 26.80 8.72 23.33
N LEU A 497 27.91 8.01 23.09
CA LEU A 497 27.89 6.71 22.40
C LEU A 497 27.15 5.65 23.22
N VAL A 498 27.37 5.60 24.53
CA VAL A 498 26.67 4.68 25.44
C VAL A 498 25.18 5.02 25.49
N ALA A 499 24.81 6.30 25.61
CA ALA A 499 23.41 6.75 25.57
C ALA A 499 22.72 6.40 24.25
N ALA A 500 23.39 6.64 23.11
CA ALA A 500 22.87 6.29 21.80
C ALA A 500 22.71 4.77 21.64
N SER A 501 23.69 3.99 22.09
CA SER A 501 23.62 2.52 22.06
C SER A 501 22.49 1.98 22.94
N TRP A 502 22.23 2.61 24.09
CA TRP A 502 21.12 2.26 24.97
C TRP A 502 19.77 2.53 24.28
N LEU A 503 19.58 3.67 23.61
CA LEU A 503 18.35 3.96 22.86
C LEU A 503 18.11 2.96 21.74
N VAL A 504 19.18 2.61 21.00
CA VAL A 504 19.11 1.63 19.92
C VAL A 504 18.73 0.25 20.46
N LEU A 505 19.34 -0.18 21.57
CA LEU A 505 19.01 -1.45 22.22
C LEU A 505 17.61 -1.43 22.84
N ALA A 506 17.16 -0.32 23.41
CA ALA A 506 15.81 -0.15 23.93
C ALA A 506 14.77 -0.31 22.81
N PHE A 507 15.07 0.25 21.63
CA PHE A 507 14.24 0.09 20.44
C PHE A 507 14.24 -1.35 19.92
N ILE A 508 15.40 -2.00 19.84
CA ILE A 508 15.54 -3.43 19.45
C ILE A 508 14.80 -4.36 20.42
N ASN A 509 14.79 -4.02 21.70
CA ASN A 509 14.10 -4.78 22.74
C ASN A 509 12.59 -4.55 22.77
N ASP A 510 12.06 -3.71 21.86
CA ASP A 510 10.67 -3.26 21.85
C ASP A 510 10.27 -2.65 23.22
N SER A 511 11.22 -2.05 23.96
CA SER A 511 11.00 -1.41 25.27
C SER A 511 10.01 -0.24 25.20
N PHE A 512 9.85 0.35 24.01
CA PHE A 512 8.86 1.42 23.75
C PHE A 512 7.48 0.90 23.35
N SER A 513 7.27 -0.41 23.32
CA SER A 513 5.96 -0.96 23.01
C SER A 513 5.03 -0.82 24.21
N LEU A 514 3.87 -0.21 23.98
CA LEU A 514 2.81 -0.03 25.00
C LEU A 514 2.39 -1.37 25.62
N ALA A 515 2.51 -2.45 24.85
CA ALA A 515 2.34 -3.85 25.26
C ALA A 515 3.13 -4.27 26.50
N HIS A 516 4.41 -3.88 26.59
CA HIS A 516 5.28 -4.27 27.71
C HIS A 516 4.99 -3.43 28.96
N ILE A 517 4.54 -2.20 28.76
CA ILE A 517 4.28 -1.20 29.81
C ILE A 517 3.04 -1.54 30.62
N ALA A 518 2.03 -2.12 29.98
CA ALA A 518 0.80 -2.58 30.63
C ALA A 518 1.04 -3.66 31.73
N ARG A 519 2.26 -4.20 31.84
CA ARG A 519 2.65 -5.09 32.95
C ARG A 519 3.97 -4.61 33.56
N PRO A 520 3.98 -4.09 34.80
CA PRO A 520 5.16 -3.45 35.38
C PRO A 520 6.37 -4.39 35.43
N TYR A 521 6.16 -5.68 35.68
CA TYR A 521 7.22 -6.69 35.65
C TYR A 521 7.90 -6.84 34.27
N ARG A 522 7.12 -6.80 33.17
CA ARG A 522 7.68 -6.94 31.81
C ARG A 522 8.41 -5.65 31.39
N ALA A 523 7.85 -4.49 31.73
CA ALA A 523 8.49 -3.20 31.52
C ALA A 523 9.86 -3.14 32.20
N LEU A 524 9.90 -3.46 33.50
CA LEU A 524 11.13 -3.48 34.29
C LEU A 524 12.15 -4.47 33.71
N ARG A 525 11.72 -5.68 33.37
CA ARG A 525 12.59 -6.68 32.73
C ARG A 525 13.22 -6.14 31.44
N SER A 526 12.45 -5.47 30.59
CA SER A 526 12.94 -4.93 29.30
C SER A 526 14.02 -3.88 29.49
N ILE A 527 13.87 -3.00 30.48
CA ILE A 527 14.84 -1.95 30.81
C ILE A 527 16.11 -2.57 31.38
N VAL A 528 15.97 -3.49 32.33
CA VAL A 528 17.10 -4.19 32.93
C VAL A 528 17.88 -4.96 31.85
N THR A 529 17.20 -5.69 30.96
CA THR A 529 17.89 -6.38 29.86
C THR A 529 18.57 -5.41 28.91
N THR A 530 17.95 -4.27 28.59
CA THR A 530 18.54 -3.24 27.72
C THR A 530 19.79 -2.64 28.34
N THR A 531 19.75 -2.29 29.63
CA THR A 531 20.91 -1.75 30.34
C THR A 531 22.02 -2.78 30.45
N LEU A 532 21.72 -4.05 30.74
CA LEU A 532 22.71 -5.12 30.78
C LEU A 532 23.35 -5.37 29.41
N GLU A 533 22.56 -5.42 28.34
CA GLU A 533 23.07 -5.56 26.97
C GLU A 533 23.97 -4.37 26.58
N THR A 534 23.61 -3.16 27.00
CA THR A 534 24.43 -1.95 26.81
C THR A 534 25.75 -2.06 27.57
N SER A 535 25.72 -2.54 28.82
CA SER A 535 26.93 -2.80 29.60
C SER A 535 27.85 -3.82 28.93
N VAL A 536 27.30 -4.92 28.40
CA VAL A 536 28.06 -5.93 27.68
C VAL A 536 28.66 -5.36 26.39
N LEU A 537 27.88 -4.59 25.63
CA LEU A 537 28.38 -3.93 24.42
C LEU A 537 29.53 -2.97 24.74
N TYR A 538 29.38 -2.16 25.79
CA TYR A 538 30.45 -1.28 26.27
C TYR A 538 31.70 -2.06 26.66
N LEU A 539 31.58 -3.20 27.36
CA LEU A 539 32.73 -4.05 27.70
C LEU A 539 33.41 -4.63 26.46
N VAL A 540 32.66 -5.02 25.44
CA VAL A 540 33.25 -5.49 24.17
C VAL A 540 34.01 -4.37 23.49
N LEU A 541 33.41 -3.18 23.37
CA LEU A 541 34.09 -2.01 22.78
C LEU A 541 35.34 -1.66 23.58
N PHE A 542 35.25 -1.66 24.91
CA PHE A 542 36.37 -1.49 25.83
C PHE A 542 37.54 -2.43 25.46
N PHE A 543 37.31 -3.74 25.35
CA PHE A 543 38.38 -4.69 25.04
C PHE A 543 38.94 -4.54 23.62
N VAL A 544 38.11 -4.13 22.66
CA VAL A 544 38.54 -3.89 21.28
C VAL A 544 39.45 -2.66 21.21
N PHE A 545 39.06 -1.56 21.86
CA PHE A 545 39.82 -0.30 21.84
C PHE A 545 41.03 -0.29 22.78
N SER A 546 41.01 -1.05 23.88
CA SER A 546 42.19 -1.25 24.74
C SER A 546 43.25 -2.19 24.13
N PHE A 547 43.01 -2.82 22.97
CA PHE A 547 43.99 -3.72 22.37
C PHE A 547 45.08 -2.93 21.60
N PRO A 548 46.39 -3.17 21.86
CA PRO A 548 47.50 -2.39 21.27
C PRO A 548 47.63 -2.45 19.74
N VAL A 549 46.87 -3.30 19.06
CA VAL A 549 46.87 -3.41 17.59
C VAL A 549 46.08 -2.27 16.95
N PHE A 550 45.17 -1.62 17.69
CA PHE A 550 44.39 -0.47 17.22
C PHE A 550 44.98 0.88 17.66
N THR A 551 46.01 0.89 18.50
CA THR A 551 46.76 2.08 18.91
C THR A 551 47.79 2.43 17.83
N PHE A 552 47.34 2.79 16.63
CA PHE A 552 48.18 3.51 15.67
C PHE A 552 48.33 4.96 16.15
N ASP A 553 49.53 5.53 16.00
CA ASP A 553 49.92 6.92 16.34
C ASP A 553 49.05 7.97 15.61
N ILE A 554 47.78 8.08 15.98
CA ILE A 554 46.88 9.16 15.60
C ILE A 554 46.66 9.98 16.87
N PRO A 555 47.35 11.13 17.03
CA PRO A 555 47.39 11.90 18.28
C PRO A 555 46.01 12.30 18.83
N ASP A 556 45.01 12.49 17.97
CA ASP A 556 43.65 12.92 18.36
C ASP A 556 42.69 11.77 18.67
N VAL A 557 43.05 10.50 18.39
CA VAL A 557 42.22 9.32 18.71
C VAL A 557 42.53 8.79 20.12
N PHE A 558 43.63 9.24 20.74
CA PHE A 558 44.02 8.85 22.09
C PHE A 558 43.03 9.29 23.19
N GLU A 559 42.26 10.37 22.99
CA GLU A 559 41.17 10.76 23.92
C GLU A 559 40.02 9.74 23.94
N LEU A 560 39.90 8.86 22.92
CA LEU A 560 38.95 7.75 22.92
C LEU A 560 39.52 6.45 23.53
N ALA A 561 40.82 6.35 23.79
CA ALA A 561 41.50 5.07 24.00
C ALA A 561 41.34 4.46 25.41
N ASP A 562 41.05 5.27 26.43
CA ASP A 562 40.81 4.80 27.81
C ASP A 562 39.36 5.06 28.29
N PRO A 563 38.38 4.30 27.78
CA PRO A 563 36.98 4.41 28.21
C PRO A 563 36.81 4.41 29.76
N PRO A 564 36.14 5.42 30.36
CA PRO A 564 36.15 5.65 31.79
C PRO A 564 35.20 4.68 32.50
N ARG A 565 35.76 3.55 32.95
CA ARG A 565 35.04 2.40 33.53
C ARG A 565 34.09 2.78 34.66
N LEU A 566 34.60 3.53 35.64
CA LEU A 566 33.83 3.93 36.82
C LEU A 566 32.70 4.88 36.43
N ILE A 567 32.99 5.91 35.63
CA ILE A 567 32.03 6.93 35.20
C ILE A 567 30.92 6.32 34.35
N THR A 568 31.26 5.44 33.39
CA THR A 568 30.25 4.79 32.53
C THR A 568 29.41 3.78 33.31
N THR A 569 29.98 3.08 34.29
CA THR A 569 29.21 2.19 35.17
C THR A 569 28.22 2.97 36.03
N ILE A 570 28.66 4.09 36.63
CA ILE A 570 27.80 5.00 37.39
C ILE A 570 26.68 5.54 36.49
N TYR A 571 27.02 5.98 35.28
CA TYR A 571 26.04 6.45 34.29
C TYR A 571 24.98 5.38 34.00
N LEU A 572 25.38 4.15 33.69
CA LEU A 572 24.45 3.06 33.37
C LEU A 572 23.56 2.65 34.56
N LEU A 573 24.07 2.72 35.80
CA LEU A 573 23.26 2.51 37.00
C LEU A 573 22.20 3.60 37.18
N ILE A 574 22.58 4.86 36.98
CA ILE A 574 21.66 6.01 37.04
C ILE A 574 20.59 5.88 35.94
N VAL A 575 21.00 5.57 34.70
CA VAL A 575 20.09 5.34 33.57
C VAL A 575 19.12 4.20 33.89
N GLY A 576 19.62 3.07 34.39
CA GLY A 576 18.78 1.92 34.77
C GLY A 576 17.74 2.29 35.84
N GLY A 577 18.12 3.06 36.85
CA GLY A 577 17.23 3.53 37.91
C GLY A 577 16.18 4.53 37.43
N LEU A 578 16.62 5.62 36.78
CA LEU A 578 15.73 6.67 36.30
C LEU A 578 14.81 6.19 35.16
N ALA A 579 15.30 5.33 34.26
CA ALA A 579 14.46 4.71 33.23
C ALA A 579 13.41 3.79 33.87
N SER A 580 13.79 2.97 34.85
CA SER A 580 12.80 2.13 35.57
C SER A 580 11.72 2.99 36.22
N GLY A 581 12.11 4.11 36.86
CA GLY A 581 11.19 5.09 37.43
C GLY A 581 10.24 5.68 36.39
N TRP A 582 10.77 6.21 35.28
CA TRP A 582 9.99 6.79 34.19
C TRP A 582 8.97 5.82 33.59
N TRP A 583 9.35 4.55 33.39
CA TRP A 583 8.42 3.56 32.83
C TRP A 583 7.33 3.13 33.83
N LEU A 584 7.65 3.03 35.12
CA LEU A 584 6.66 2.73 36.14
C LEU A 584 5.68 3.89 36.31
N THR A 585 6.15 5.14 36.31
CA THR A 585 5.29 6.32 36.41
C THR A 585 4.46 6.51 35.14
N TYR A 586 5.06 6.36 33.95
CA TYR A 586 4.33 6.39 32.69
C TYR A 586 3.27 5.27 32.66
N GLY A 587 3.64 4.06 33.09
CA GLY A 587 2.71 2.94 33.23
C GLY A 587 1.54 3.26 34.13
N ALA A 588 1.79 3.80 35.33
CA ALA A 588 0.75 4.15 36.30
C ALA A 588 -0.16 5.31 35.83
N ILE A 589 0.41 6.34 35.21
CA ILE A 589 -0.35 7.50 34.70
C ILE A 589 -1.23 7.10 33.51
N PHE A 590 -0.70 6.26 32.62
CA PHE A 590 -1.41 5.85 31.42
C PHE A 590 -2.12 4.50 31.57
N GLU A 591 -2.13 3.85 32.75
CA GLU A 591 -2.73 2.53 32.98
C GLU A 591 -4.23 2.52 32.66
N GLN A 592 -4.94 3.59 33.05
CA GLN A 592 -6.36 3.80 32.75
C GLN A 592 -6.63 4.13 31.26
N VAL A 593 -5.59 4.60 30.55
CA VAL A 593 -5.60 5.05 29.14
C VAL A 593 -5.11 3.95 28.17
N THR A 594 -4.38 2.97 28.66
CA THR A 594 -3.92 1.77 27.92
C THR A 594 -4.96 0.65 27.87
N ARG A 595 -6.23 0.92 28.22
CA ARG A 595 -7.31 -0.05 27.98
C ARG A 595 -7.32 -0.46 26.51
N ARG A 596 -7.41 -1.78 26.30
CA ARG A 596 -7.47 -2.40 24.98
C ARG A 596 -8.70 -1.87 24.24
N ARG A 597 -8.57 -1.64 22.94
CA ARG A 597 -9.72 -1.23 22.12
C ARG A 597 -10.70 -2.38 22.07
N ARG A 598 -11.90 -2.15 22.58
CA ARG A 598 -12.98 -3.15 22.58
C ARG A 598 -13.52 -3.24 21.17
N ALA A 599 -13.39 -4.40 20.53
CA ALA A 599 -13.82 -4.63 19.16
C ALA A 599 -14.82 -5.77 19.08
N ILE A 600 -15.83 -5.61 18.23
CA ILE A 600 -16.72 -6.71 17.82
C ILE A 600 -16.27 -7.18 16.44
N VAL A 601 -16.17 -8.49 16.25
CA VAL A 601 -15.82 -9.08 14.94
C VAL A 601 -17.08 -9.61 14.26
N VAL A 602 -17.39 -9.09 13.08
CA VAL A 602 -18.50 -9.56 12.25
C VAL A 602 -18.01 -10.70 11.36
N GLY A 603 -18.58 -11.88 11.58
CA GLY A 603 -18.25 -13.15 10.94
C GLY A 603 -17.38 -14.04 11.83
N ALA A 604 -17.96 -15.10 12.41
CA ALA A 604 -17.29 -16.14 13.21
C ALA A 604 -16.79 -17.33 12.36
N GLY A 605 -16.69 -17.14 11.04
CA GLY A 605 -16.09 -18.09 10.09
C GLY A 605 -14.57 -18.24 10.25
N ARG A 606 -13.94 -18.99 9.35
CA ARG A 606 -12.48 -19.23 9.39
C ARG A 606 -11.66 -17.94 9.45
N SER A 607 -12.08 -16.91 8.70
CA SER A 607 -11.45 -15.59 8.64
C SER A 607 -11.48 -14.88 9.99
N GLY A 608 -12.66 -14.77 10.61
CA GLY A 608 -12.82 -14.14 11.92
C GLY A 608 -12.09 -14.89 13.03
N ARG A 609 -12.14 -16.23 13.02
CA ARG A 609 -11.36 -17.07 13.96
C ARG A 609 -9.86 -16.84 13.85
N THR A 610 -9.34 -16.86 12.62
CA THR A 610 -7.92 -16.62 12.35
C THR A 610 -7.50 -15.21 12.79
N LEU A 611 -8.37 -14.22 12.57
CA LEU A 611 -8.14 -12.86 13.05
C LEU A 611 -8.11 -12.80 14.57
N VAL A 612 -9.10 -13.37 15.25
CA VAL A 612 -9.19 -13.33 16.72
C VAL A 612 -8.03 -14.08 17.35
N GLN A 613 -7.66 -15.26 16.86
CA GLN A 613 -6.46 -15.96 17.33
C GLN A 613 -5.20 -15.10 17.15
N ALA A 614 -5.07 -14.41 16.02
CA ALA A 614 -3.94 -13.52 15.77
C ALA A 614 -3.97 -12.26 16.66
N LEU A 615 -5.14 -11.67 16.92
CA LEU A 615 -5.32 -10.53 17.81
C LEU A 615 -5.10 -10.91 19.28
N GLN A 616 -5.53 -12.10 19.70
CA GLN A 616 -5.27 -12.65 21.03
C GLN A 616 -3.78 -12.94 21.24
N GLN A 617 -3.08 -13.41 20.21
CA GLN A 617 -1.61 -13.55 20.25
C GLN A 617 -0.89 -12.20 20.25
N ALA A 618 -1.43 -11.20 19.53
CA ALA A 618 -0.95 -9.83 19.54
C ALA A 618 -1.33 -9.05 20.82
N ALA A 619 -2.26 -9.58 21.63
CA ALA A 619 -2.66 -9.35 23.02
C ALA A 619 -2.78 -7.91 23.57
N HIS A 620 -2.45 -6.86 22.83
CA HIS A 620 -2.10 -5.57 23.43
C HIS A 620 -2.90 -4.39 22.87
N ASP A 621 -3.35 -4.46 21.62
CA ASP A 621 -4.08 -3.35 21.00
C ASP A 621 -5.60 -3.54 21.05
N TYR A 622 -6.05 -4.80 21.08
CA TYR A 622 -7.46 -5.17 20.94
C TYR A 622 -7.94 -6.12 22.04
N GLU A 623 -9.17 -5.89 22.49
CA GLU A 623 -9.98 -6.82 23.26
C GLU A 623 -11.19 -7.15 22.42
N VAL A 624 -11.21 -8.37 21.88
CA VAL A 624 -12.36 -8.82 21.09
C VAL A 624 -13.45 -9.24 22.07
N VAL A 625 -14.52 -8.44 22.13
CA VAL A 625 -15.59 -8.64 23.11
C VAL A 625 -16.57 -9.70 22.66
N GLY A 626 -16.72 -9.88 21.35
CA GLY A 626 -17.63 -10.86 20.79
C GLY A 626 -17.61 -10.97 19.28
N PHE A 627 -18.21 -12.05 18.80
CA PHE A 627 -18.53 -12.25 17.39
C PHE A 627 -19.99 -11.93 17.10
N ILE A 628 -20.27 -11.48 15.88
CA ILE A 628 -21.61 -11.44 15.30
C ILE A 628 -21.62 -12.38 14.08
N ASP A 629 -22.52 -13.37 14.07
CA ASP A 629 -22.64 -14.32 12.96
C ASP A 629 -24.08 -14.83 12.86
N ASP A 630 -24.62 -14.86 11.64
CA ASP A 630 -26.02 -15.26 11.40
C ASP A 630 -26.22 -16.78 11.39
N LYS A 631 -25.14 -17.58 11.43
CA LYS A 631 -25.25 -19.04 11.43
C LYS A 631 -25.92 -19.54 12.71
N PRO A 632 -27.10 -20.22 12.61
CA PRO A 632 -27.85 -20.66 13.79
C PRO A 632 -27.04 -21.57 14.72
N MET A 633 -26.15 -22.40 14.16
CA MET A 633 -25.31 -23.33 14.92
C MET A 633 -24.20 -22.64 15.73
N LEU A 634 -23.88 -21.37 15.45
CA LEU A 634 -22.84 -20.63 16.15
C LEU A 634 -23.41 -19.68 17.21
N GLN A 635 -24.72 -19.42 17.20
CA GLN A 635 -25.38 -18.57 18.19
C GLN A 635 -25.19 -19.13 19.60
N HIS A 636 -24.88 -18.27 20.56
CA HIS A 636 -24.58 -18.62 21.96
C HIS A 636 -23.41 -19.60 22.17
N SER A 637 -22.60 -19.86 21.14
CA SER A 637 -21.39 -20.68 21.25
C SER A 637 -20.17 -19.82 21.61
N LEU A 638 -19.19 -20.44 22.28
CA LEU A 638 -17.86 -19.87 22.47
C LEU A 638 -16.96 -20.29 21.32
N VAL A 639 -16.55 -19.33 20.49
CA VAL A 639 -15.64 -19.54 19.38
C VAL A 639 -14.28 -18.95 19.78
N ASP A 640 -13.24 -19.79 19.88
CA ASP A 640 -11.88 -19.38 20.29
C ASP A 640 -11.87 -18.54 21.60
N SER A 641 -12.67 -18.97 22.59
CA SER A 641 -12.85 -18.29 23.89
C SER A 641 -13.52 -16.92 23.84
N VAL A 642 -14.15 -16.56 22.71
CA VAL A 642 -14.93 -15.33 22.53
C VAL A 642 -16.40 -15.72 22.26
N PRO A 643 -17.38 -15.08 22.93
CA PRO A 643 -18.79 -15.40 22.73
C PRO A 643 -19.31 -14.88 21.39
N VAL A 644 -20.21 -15.64 20.75
CA VAL A 644 -21.06 -15.11 19.67
C VAL A 644 -22.24 -14.38 20.31
N LEU A 645 -22.25 -13.05 20.21
CA LEU A 645 -23.18 -12.16 20.92
C LEU A 645 -24.57 -12.13 20.28
N GLY A 646 -24.69 -12.48 19.00
CA GLY A 646 -25.96 -12.44 18.29
C GLY A 646 -25.78 -12.46 16.77
N THR A 647 -26.84 -12.07 16.09
CA THR A 647 -26.97 -11.96 14.64
C THR A 647 -26.66 -10.55 14.15
N ARG A 648 -26.69 -10.35 12.83
CA ARG A 648 -26.52 -9.02 12.22
C ARG A 648 -27.48 -7.96 12.78
N TYR A 649 -28.67 -8.35 13.20
CA TYR A 649 -29.70 -7.44 13.73
C TYR A 649 -29.37 -6.97 15.16
N ASP A 650 -28.62 -7.78 15.91
CA ASP A 650 -28.23 -7.47 17.30
C ASP A 650 -26.96 -6.62 17.38
N LEU A 651 -26.25 -6.41 16.25
CA LEU A 651 -24.93 -5.77 16.25
C LEU A 651 -24.95 -4.38 16.91
N LEU A 652 -25.94 -3.53 16.60
CA LEU A 652 -26.01 -2.18 17.15
C LEU A 652 -26.23 -2.19 18.67
N ASP A 653 -27.17 -3.00 19.14
CA ASP A 653 -27.45 -3.18 20.57
C ASP A 653 -26.24 -3.75 21.30
N GLN A 654 -25.56 -4.73 20.70
CA GLN A 654 -24.35 -5.34 21.25
C GLN A 654 -23.19 -4.35 21.29
N VAL A 655 -23.04 -3.45 20.31
CA VAL A 655 -22.03 -2.38 20.38
C VAL A 655 -22.25 -1.49 21.60
N HIS A 656 -23.50 -1.12 21.90
CA HIS A 656 -23.82 -0.31 23.08
C HIS A 656 -23.65 -1.07 24.40
N GLN A 657 -24.18 -2.29 24.49
CA GLN A 657 -24.11 -3.13 25.70
C GLN A 657 -22.66 -3.47 26.05
N THR A 658 -21.86 -3.78 25.03
CA THR A 658 -20.46 -4.13 25.20
C THR A 658 -19.53 -2.91 25.16
N GLN A 659 -20.04 -1.70 24.97
CA GLN A 659 -19.23 -0.48 24.83
C GLN A 659 -18.08 -0.69 23.82
N ALA A 660 -18.39 -1.33 22.69
CA ALA A 660 -17.42 -1.57 21.64
C ALA A 660 -17.04 -0.24 20.96
N GLN A 661 -15.74 -0.02 20.80
CA GLN A 661 -15.19 1.18 20.20
C GLN A 661 -14.94 1.04 18.70
N GLU A 662 -14.92 -0.20 18.18
CA GLU A 662 -14.83 -0.46 16.75
C GLU A 662 -15.52 -1.78 16.36
N VAL A 663 -15.87 -1.87 15.07
CA VAL A 663 -16.40 -3.10 14.47
C VAL A 663 -15.44 -3.57 13.39
N ILE A 664 -15.02 -4.84 13.45
CA ILE A 664 -14.12 -5.44 12.48
C ILE A 664 -14.89 -6.38 11.56
N LEU A 665 -14.89 -6.08 10.26
CA LEU A 665 -15.55 -6.89 9.25
C LEU A 665 -14.61 -8.01 8.77
N ALA A 666 -14.89 -9.25 9.15
CA ALA A 666 -14.13 -10.43 8.75
C ALA A 666 -14.80 -11.26 7.63
N ILE A 667 -15.92 -10.79 7.08
CA ILE A 667 -16.64 -11.41 5.96
C ILE A 667 -16.16 -10.78 4.65
N THR A 668 -15.72 -11.61 3.70
CA THR A 668 -15.12 -11.16 2.42
C THR A 668 -15.98 -11.44 1.19
N HIS A 669 -16.93 -12.38 1.24
CA HIS A 669 -17.62 -12.86 0.03
C HIS A 669 -19.16 -12.78 0.06
N ASP A 670 -19.78 -12.48 1.22
CA ASP A 670 -21.24 -12.47 1.39
C ASP A 670 -21.74 -11.28 2.21
N LEU A 671 -21.42 -10.05 1.77
CA LEU A 671 -22.00 -8.84 2.35
C LEU A 671 -23.48 -8.71 1.93
N HIS A 672 -24.37 -9.16 2.79
CA HIS A 672 -25.80 -8.96 2.65
C HIS A 672 -26.15 -7.48 2.83
N SER A 673 -27.16 -6.98 2.11
CA SER A 673 -27.67 -5.61 2.21
C SER A 673 -27.94 -5.18 3.65
N ASP A 674 -28.58 -6.05 4.43
CA ASP A 674 -29.00 -5.77 5.79
C ASP A 674 -27.80 -5.56 6.72
N LEU A 675 -26.76 -6.39 6.56
CA LEU A 675 -25.53 -6.23 7.33
C LEU A 675 -24.84 -4.91 6.99
N LEU A 676 -24.80 -4.53 5.70
CA LEU A 676 -24.21 -3.27 5.28
C LEU A 676 -24.97 -2.07 5.86
N GLN A 677 -26.30 -2.14 5.94
CA GLN A 677 -27.12 -1.12 6.58
C GLN A 677 -26.80 -0.97 8.07
N VAL A 678 -26.71 -2.07 8.81
CA VAL A 678 -26.35 -2.02 10.24
C VAL A 678 -24.91 -1.52 10.46
N LEU A 679 -23.97 -1.90 9.59
CA LEU A 679 -22.60 -1.37 9.62
C LEU A 679 -22.57 0.15 9.36
N MET A 680 -23.40 0.65 8.44
CA MET A 680 -23.55 2.09 8.21
C MET A 680 -24.13 2.79 9.44
N GLN A 681 -25.11 2.21 10.11
CA GLN A 681 -25.65 2.75 11.37
C GLN A 681 -24.58 2.82 12.48
N CYS A 682 -23.75 1.78 12.64
CA CYS A 682 -22.60 1.83 13.55
C CYS A 682 -21.64 2.97 13.19
N TYR A 683 -21.36 3.15 11.90
CA TYR A 683 -20.50 4.22 11.41
C TYR A 683 -21.10 5.62 11.66
N GLU A 684 -22.40 5.79 11.44
CA GLU A 684 -23.14 7.05 11.71
C GLU A 684 -23.11 7.45 13.18
N GLN A 685 -23.09 6.47 14.09
CA GLN A 685 -22.93 6.70 15.53
C GLN A 685 -21.48 6.94 15.97
N GLY A 686 -20.54 7.03 15.02
CA GLY A 686 -19.13 7.28 15.28
C GLY A 686 -18.33 6.03 15.68
N ILE A 687 -18.87 4.82 15.51
CA ILE A 687 -18.13 3.57 15.70
C ILE A 687 -17.44 3.19 14.38
N PRO A 688 -16.10 3.29 14.26
CA PRO A 688 -15.40 2.96 13.04
C PRO A 688 -15.59 1.48 12.67
N VAL A 689 -15.99 1.24 11.42
CA VAL A 689 -16.04 -0.09 10.81
C VAL A 689 -14.78 -0.31 9.98
N LYS A 690 -13.97 -1.31 10.35
CA LYS A 690 -12.69 -1.61 9.67
C LYS A 690 -12.70 -3.01 9.05
N PRO A 691 -12.26 -3.16 7.79
CA PRO A 691 -12.05 -4.49 7.21
C PRO A 691 -10.93 -5.25 7.94
N MET A 692 -11.07 -6.58 8.05
CA MET A 692 -10.04 -7.47 8.62
C MET A 692 -8.67 -7.28 7.96
N VAL A 693 -8.61 -7.00 6.65
CA VAL A 693 -7.36 -6.77 5.91
C VAL A 693 -6.60 -5.58 6.49
N LEU A 694 -7.31 -4.48 6.79
CA LEU A 694 -6.72 -3.26 7.36
C LEU A 694 -6.20 -3.51 8.78
N ILE A 695 -6.99 -4.21 9.62
CA ILE A 695 -6.56 -4.57 10.98
C ILE A 695 -5.34 -5.50 10.95
N SER A 696 -5.34 -6.50 10.06
CA SER A 696 -4.21 -7.41 9.90
C SER A 696 -2.95 -6.66 9.46
N GLU A 697 -3.10 -5.66 8.59
CA GLU A 697 -2.01 -4.82 8.14
C GLU A 697 -1.47 -3.90 9.25
N GLU A 698 -2.36 -3.22 9.99
CA GLU A 698 -2.00 -2.29 11.08
C GLU A 698 -1.38 -3.02 12.28
N VAL A 699 -1.98 -4.12 12.73
CA VAL A 699 -1.64 -4.80 13.98
C VAL A 699 -0.58 -5.88 13.76
N LEU A 700 -0.81 -6.75 12.78
CA LEU A 700 0.07 -7.91 12.55
C LEU A 700 1.23 -7.58 11.62
N GLY A 701 1.14 -6.48 10.85
CA GLY A 701 2.13 -6.11 9.85
C GLY A 701 2.22 -7.14 8.72
N ARG A 702 1.09 -7.76 8.34
CA ARG A 702 1.00 -8.73 7.24
C ARG A 702 -0.27 -8.51 6.43
N ILE A 703 -0.23 -8.82 5.15
CA ILE A 703 -1.39 -8.70 4.26
C ILE A 703 -2.01 -10.09 4.05
N PRO A 704 -3.21 -10.39 4.57
CA PRO A 704 -3.79 -11.73 4.50
C PRO A 704 -4.28 -12.06 3.08
N VAL A 705 -3.40 -12.72 2.30
CA VAL A 705 -3.62 -13.02 0.86
C VAL A 705 -4.92 -13.77 0.58
N GLU A 706 -5.29 -14.72 1.45
CA GLU A 706 -6.50 -15.55 1.31
C GLU A 706 -7.81 -14.75 1.35
N HIS A 707 -7.76 -13.54 1.93
CA HIS A 707 -8.91 -12.67 2.15
C HIS A 707 -8.92 -11.48 1.17
N LEU A 708 -7.93 -11.42 0.28
CA LEU A 708 -7.93 -10.49 -0.84
C LEU A 708 -8.89 -11.07 -1.88
N GLY A 709 -10.11 -10.54 -1.95
CA GLY A 709 -11.11 -11.01 -2.94
C GLY A 709 -10.59 -10.92 -4.38
N GLN A 710 -11.28 -11.55 -5.33
CA GLN A 710 -10.89 -11.54 -6.75
C GLN A 710 -10.79 -10.12 -7.35
N HIS A 711 -11.48 -9.15 -6.72
CA HIS A 711 -11.46 -7.73 -7.06
C HIS A 711 -10.51 -6.88 -6.20
N TRP A 712 -9.66 -7.49 -5.36
CA TRP A 712 -8.50 -6.78 -4.80
C TRP A 712 -7.56 -6.47 -5.96
N PHE A 713 -7.90 -5.43 -6.72
CA PHE A 713 -7.04 -4.89 -7.74
C PHE A 713 -5.68 -4.64 -7.08
N PRO A 714 -4.57 -5.02 -7.71
CA PRO A 714 -3.24 -4.78 -7.16
C PRO A 714 -2.87 -3.27 -7.13
N THR A 715 -3.84 -2.36 -7.19
CA THR A 715 -3.69 -0.92 -7.03
C THR A 715 -2.81 -0.51 -5.85
N PRO A 716 -2.86 -1.13 -4.64
CA PRO A 716 -1.92 -0.77 -3.58
C PRO A 716 -0.47 -1.20 -3.87
N PHE A 717 -0.18 -2.14 -4.77
CA PHE A 717 1.20 -2.49 -5.18
C PHE A 717 1.71 -1.67 -6.37
N TRP A 718 0.79 -1.15 -7.19
CA TRP A 718 1.11 -0.33 -8.37
C TRP A 718 1.30 1.14 -7.95
N ASN A 719 0.50 1.58 -6.97
CA ASN A 719 0.58 2.90 -6.32
C ASN A 719 1.36 2.90 -5.01
N ALA A 720 1.83 1.73 -4.52
CA ALA A 720 2.77 1.70 -3.39
C ALA A 720 3.95 2.62 -3.73
N PRO A 721 4.39 3.48 -2.81
CA PRO A 721 5.56 4.30 -3.00
C PRO A 721 6.76 3.37 -3.14
N ARG A 722 7.07 2.96 -4.38
CA ARG A 722 8.37 2.39 -4.70
C ARG A 722 9.36 3.48 -4.37
N MET A 723 10.43 3.14 -3.66
CA MET A 723 11.53 4.08 -3.47
C MET A 723 11.98 4.51 -4.88
N ARG A 724 11.75 5.77 -5.22
CA ARG A 724 12.06 6.38 -6.51
C ARG A 724 13.02 7.55 -6.28
N GLY A 725 13.82 7.88 -7.28
CA GLY A 725 14.78 8.99 -7.21
C GLY A 725 15.75 8.87 -6.02
N VAL A 726 15.80 9.92 -5.20
CA VAL A 726 16.75 10.08 -4.08
C VAL A 726 16.64 8.94 -3.05
N GLN A 727 15.44 8.47 -2.72
CA GLN A 727 15.29 7.39 -1.74
C GLN A 727 15.90 6.07 -2.22
N ALA A 728 15.77 5.74 -3.51
CA ALA A 728 16.39 4.55 -4.09
C ALA A 728 17.91 4.65 -4.10
N MET A 729 18.44 5.86 -4.39
CA MET A 729 19.87 6.14 -4.33
C MET A 729 20.40 6.00 -2.90
N LEU A 730 19.73 6.61 -1.92
CA LEU A 730 20.10 6.51 -0.51
C LEU A 730 20.07 5.06 -0.02
N LYS A 731 19.01 4.32 -0.38
CA LYS A 731 18.92 2.89 -0.10
C LYS A 731 20.10 2.11 -0.69
N ARG A 732 20.51 2.44 -1.91
CA ARG A 732 21.67 1.80 -2.56
C ARG A 732 22.99 2.15 -1.85
N VAL A 733 23.18 3.39 -1.42
CA VAL A 733 24.36 3.81 -0.64
C VAL A 733 24.42 3.04 0.67
N VAL A 734 23.30 2.92 1.39
CA VAL A 734 23.20 2.13 2.62
C VAL A 734 23.51 0.66 2.35
N ASP A 735 22.96 0.07 1.28
CA ASP A 735 23.27 -1.32 0.89
C ASP A 735 24.76 -1.53 0.63
N LEU A 736 25.42 -0.58 -0.05
CA LEU A 736 26.86 -0.63 -0.31
C LEU A 736 27.65 -0.54 1.00
N GLY A 737 27.31 0.41 1.87
CA GLY A 737 27.97 0.58 3.17
C GLY A 737 27.92 -0.69 4.01
N PHE A 738 26.74 -1.28 4.17
CA PHE A 738 26.58 -2.55 4.90
C PHE A 738 27.27 -3.72 4.18
N ALA A 739 27.27 -3.76 2.85
CA ALA A 739 27.97 -4.81 2.11
C ALA A 739 29.49 -4.71 2.29
N LEU A 740 30.07 -3.51 2.32
CA LEU A 740 31.50 -3.31 2.58
C LEU A 740 31.88 -3.75 4.00
N VAL A 741 31.10 -3.36 5.01
CA VAL A 741 31.31 -3.81 6.39
C VAL A 741 31.20 -5.34 6.48
N GLY A 742 30.16 -5.92 5.85
CA GLY A 742 29.97 -7.36 5.81
C GLY A 742 31.10 -8.11 5.09
N LEU A 743 31.70 -7.52 4.06
CA LEU A 743 32.85 -8.09 3.36
C LEU A 743 34.16 -7.96 4.14
N LEU A 744 34.33 -6.90 4.92
CA LEU A 744 35.44 -6.77 5.86
C LEU A 744 35.37 -7.87 6.93
N ILE A 745 34.19 -8.08 7.50
CA ILE A 745 33.92 -9.18 8.44
C ILE A 745 34.20 -10.52 7.74
N LEU A 746 33.69 -10.72 6.52
CA LEU A 746 33.96 -11.92 5.74
C LEU A 746 35.46 -12.14 5.57
N ALA A 747 36.24 -11.11 5.21
CA ALA A 747 37.69 -11.24 5.01
C ALA A 747 38.42 -11.72 6.26
N ILE A 748 38.02 -11.22 7.44
CA ILE A 748 38.59 -11.64 8.73
C ILE A 748 38.23 -13.10 9.04
N PHE A 749 36.97 -13.50 8.85
CA PHE A 749 36.50 -14.85 9.23
C PHE A 749 36.73 -15.93 8.17
N LEU A 750 36.94 -15.54 6.91
CA LEU A 750 37.11 -16.45 5.78
C LEU A 750 38.16 -17.55 6.00
N PRO A 751 39.41 -17.26 6.44
CA PRO A 751 40.42 -18.32 6.61
C PRO A 751 40.01 -19.36 7.67
N PHE A 752 39.41 -18.90 8.78
CA PHE A 752 38.96 -19.76 9.86
C PHE A 752 37.78 -20.65 9.44
N ILE A 753 36.78 -20.06 8.78
CA ILE A 753 35.60 -20.78 8.29
C ILE A 753 36.00 -21.77 7.18
N ALA A 754 36.85 -21.34 6.25
CA ALA A 754 37.32 -22.18 5.15
C ALA A 754 38.09 -23.42 5.66
N LEU A 755 38.94 -23.24 6.67
CA LEU A 755 39.64 -24.33 7.33
C LEU A 755 38.65 -25.27 8.04
N ALA A 756 37.72 -24.72 8.84
CA ALA A 756 36.73 -25.51 9.56
C ALA A 756 35.88 -26.38 8.60
N ILE A 757 35.43 -25.83 7.47
CA ILE A 757 34.65 -26.57 6.46
C ILE A 757 35.49 -27.70 5.84
N ARG A 758 36.76 -27.44 5.50
CA ARG A 758 37.63 -28.45 4.88
C ARG A 758 38.02 -29.57 5.83
N LEU A 759 38.14 -29.28 7.13
CA LEU A 759 38.38 -30.30 8.15
C LEU A 759 37.13 -31.15 8.43
N ASP A 760 35.94 -30.58 8.28
CA ASP A 760 34.67 -31.28 8.56
C ASP A 760 34.17 -32.12 7.38
N SER A 761 34.41 -31.71 6.14
CA SER A 761 34.05 -32.49 4.95
C SER A 761 34.90 -32.18 3.71
N PRO A 762 35.09 -33.14 2.78
CA PRO A 762 35.76 -32.90 1.50
C PRO A 762 34.91 -32.01 0.57
N GLY A 763 35.56 -31.25 -0.34
CA GLY A 763 34.91 -30.46 -1.40
C GLY A 763 35.17 -28.94 -1.35
N SER A 764 34.43 -28.15 -2.14
CA SER A 764 34.55 -26.68 -2.23
C SER A 764 34.04 -25.92 -1.00
N THR A 765 34.77 -24.90 -0.54
CA THR A 765 34.35 -24.05 0.60
C THR A 765 33.06 -23.29 0.33
N PHE A 766 32.87 -22.85 -0.91
CA PHE A 766 31.68 -22.13 -1.34
C PHE A 766 30.67 -23.06 -2.02
N TYR A 767 29.40 -22.73 -1.81
CA TYR A 767 28.24 -23.30 -2.48
C TYR A 767 27.50 -22.21 -3.24
N THR A 768 27.08 -22.51 -4.47
CA THR A 768 26.32 -21.57 -5.31
C THR A 768 25.04 -22.21 -5.81
N GLN A 769 23.95 -21.44 -5.86
CA GLN A 769 22.65 -21.91 -6.33
C GLN A 769 21.93 -20.82 -7.12
N GLU A 770 21.17 -21.21 -8.14
CA GLU A 770 20.32 -20.30 -8.91
C GLU A 770 19.08 -19.89 -8.12
N ARG A 771 18.75 -18.60 -8.16
CA ARG A 771 17.62 -17.98 -7.45
C ARG A 771 16.94 -16.96 -8.33
N GLU A 772 15.67 -16.69 -8.06
CA GLU A 772 14.93 -15.60 -8.71
C GLU A 772 15.13 -14.27 -7.98
N GLY A 773 15.49 -13.25 -8.74
CA GLY A 773 15.61 -11.87 -8.29
C GLY A 773 14.50 -10.98 -8.83
N ARG A 774 14.76 -9.67 -8.82
CA ARG A 774 13.78 -8.66 -9.25
C ARG A 774 13.32 -8.91 -10.69
N GLY A 775 12.01 -8.94 -10.90
CA GLY A 775 11.37 -9.21 -12.19
C GLY A 775 11.53 -10.65 -12.68
N GLY A 776 11.89 -11.59 -11.80
CA GLY A 776 12.17 -12.98 -12.18
C GLY A 776 13.54 -13.18 -12.82
N ARG A 777 14.42 -12.16 -12.83
CA ARG A 777 15.79 -12.30 -13.33
C ARG A 777 16.57 -13.26 -12.45
N ARG A 778 17.11 -14.31 -13.05
CA ARG A 778 17.84 -15.33 -12.30
C ARG A 778 19.27 -14.88 -12.01
N PHE A 779 19.77 -15.22 -10.82
CA PHE A 779 21.14 -14.95 -10.40
C PHE A 779 21.67 -16.07 -9.50
N ARG A 780 22.98 -16.12 -9.27
CA ARG A 780 23.62 -17.15 -8.44
C ARG A 780 23.97 -16.60 -7.07
N ILE A 781 23.33 -17.12 -6.03
CA ILE A 781 23.72 -16.80 -4.64
C ILE A 781 25.04 -17.48 -4.29
N ILE A 782 25.84 -16.84 -3.43
CA ILE A 782 27.09 -17.38 -2.90
C ILE A 782 26.94 -17.61 -1.40
N LYS A 783 27.24 -18.81 -0.92
CA LYS A 783 27.19 -19.17 0.50
C LYS A 783 28.40 -20.02 0.88
N PHE A 784 28.66 -20.15 2.18
CA PHE A 784 29.54 -21.22 2.64
C PHE A 784 28.84 -22.57 2.58
N ARG A 785 29.59 -23.61 2.28
CA ARG A 785 29.07 -24.97 2.24
C ARG A 785 28.72 -25.43 3.66
N SER A 786 27.43 -25.63 3.92
CA SER A 786 26.93 -26.14 5.21
C SER A 786 26.42 -27.58 5.15
N MET A 787 26.26 -28.15 3.95
CA MET A 787 25.75 -29.49 3.70
C MET A 787 26.80 -30.37 3.02
N VAL A 788 26.67 -31.69 3.12
CA VAL A 788 27.52 -32.66 2.42
C VAL A 788 27.40 -32.52 0.89
N SER A 789 28.47 -32.81 0.16
CA SER A 789 28.56 -32.63 -1.30
C SER A 789 27.49 -33.37 -2.10
N ASP A 790 26.97 -34.48 -1.57
CA ASP A 790 25.97 -35.33 -2.21
C ASP A 790 24.52 -35.05 -1.76
N ALA A 791 24.27 -33.92 -1.09
CA ALA A 791 22.97 -33.62 -0.47
C ALA A 791 21.78 -33.54 -1.46
N GLU A 792 22.02 -33.38 -2.77
CA GLU A 792 20.99 -33.32 -3.81
C GLU A 792 21.16 -34.41 -4.92
N ARG A 793 21.79 -35.56 -4.63
CA ARG A 793 21.99 -36.65 -5.62
C ARG A 793 20.69 -37.15 -6.30
N ALA A 794 19.53 -36.94 -5.68
CA ALA A 794 18.23 -37.37 -6.21
C ALA A 794 17.60 -36.38 -7.22
N GLY A 795 18.27 -35.28 -7.60
CA GLY A 795 17.84 -34.38 -8.67
C GLY A 795 16.59 -33.52 -8.40
N LYS A 796 15.92 -33.70 -7.25
CA LYS A 796 14.75 -32.90 -6.84
C LYS A 796 15.13 -31.86 -5.79
N ALA A 797 14.61 -30.64 -5.95
CA ALA A 797 14.73 -29.59 -4.95
C ALA A 797 13.89 -29.98 -3.72
N VAL A 798 14.54 -30.19 -2.57
CA VAL A 798 13.85 -30.56 -1.31
C VAL A 798 14.06 -29.44 -0.29
N TRP A 799 13.01 -29.04 0.42
CA TRP A 799 13.15 -28.12 1.56
C TRP A 799 13.98 -28.77 2.68
N ALA A 800 14.88 -28.00 3.30
CA ALA A 800 15.71 -28.51 4.38
C ALA A 800 14.85 -28.67 5.65
N THR A 801 14.71 -29.88 6.18
CA THR A 801 13.93 -30.16 7.39
C THR A 801 14.69 -29.74 8.67
N ARG A 802 13.96 -29.65 9.79
CA ARG A 802 14.57 -29.43 11.11
C ARG A 802 15.43 -30.65 11.45
N ASP A 803 16.71 -30.41 11.76
CA ASP A 803 17.74 -31.44 11.96
C ASP A 803 17.99 -32.34 10.73
N ASP A 804 18.05 -31.73 9.54
CA ASP A 804 18.39 -32.41 8.29
C ASP A 804 19.75 -33.14 8.38
N PRO A 805 19.80 -34.47 8.16
CA PRO A 805 21.02 -35.28 8.31
C PRO A 805 22.10 -34.92 7.28
N ARG A 806 21.74 -34.17 6.23
CA ARG A 806 22.69 -33.68 5.21
C ARG A 806 23.53 -32.50 5.69
N ILE A 807 23.21 -31.93 6.87
CA ILE A 807 23.93 -30.79 7.45
C ILE A 807 25.19 -31.29 8.17
N THR A 808 26.32 -30.66 7.86
CA THR A 808 27.62 -30.94 8.49
C THR A 808 27.70 -30.37 9.92
N ARG A 809 28.64 -30.82 10.76
CA ARG A 809 28.73 -30.35 12.16
C ARG A 809 29.06 -28.86 12.22
N VAL A 810 30.03 -28.42 11.43
CA VAL A 810 30.38 -27.01 11.26
C VAL A 810 29.23 -26.27 10.59
N GLY A 811 28.56 -26.89 9.61
CA GLY A 811 27.36 -26.36 8.96
C GLY A 811 26.22 -26.03 9.95
N LYS A 812 25.98 -26.89 10.94
CA LYS A 812 24.97 -26.65 11.99
C LYS A 812 25.31 -25.42 12.83
N PHE A 813 26.59 -25.20 13.15
CA PHE A 813 27.02 -23.97 13.83
C PHE A 813 26.87 -22.74 12.94
N MET A 814 27.29 -22.82 11.68
CA MET A 814 27.23 -21.69 10.74
C MET A 814 25.79 -21.26 10.44
N ARG A 815 24.85 -22.19 10.29
CA ARG A 815 23.44 -21.83 10.03
C ARG A 815 22.73 -21.23 11.24
N ARG A 816 23.06 -21.69 12.46
CA ARG A 816 22.57 -21.09 13.72
C ARG A 816 23.06 -19.65 13.89
N THR A 817 24.30 -19.37 13.49
CA THR A 817 24.92 -18.04 13.53
C THR A 817 24.68 -17.21 12.27
N ARG A 818 24.12 -17.81 11.21
CA ARG A 818 24.02 -17.25 9.84
C ARG A 818 25.35 -16.84 9.20
N LEU A 819 26.47 -17.36 9.72
CA LEU A 819 27.78 -17.12 9.13
C LEU A 819 27.87 -17.69 7.71
N ASP A 820 27.08 -18.72 7.39
CA ASP A 820 27.03 -19.31 6.05
C ASP A 820 26.55 -18.34 4.96
N GLU A 821 25.87 -17.28 5.35
CA GLU A 821 25.29 -16.28 4.47
C GLU A 821 26.18 -15.06 4.20
N LEU A 822 27.30 -14.88 4.94
CA LEU A 822 28.21 -13.74 4.76
C LEU A 822 28.71 -13.56 3.30
N PRO A 823 29.01 -14.62 2.51
CA PRO A 823 29.44 -14.44 1.13
C PRO A 823 28.40 -13.74 0.23
N GLN A 824 27.12 -13.70 0.62
CA GLN A 824 26.07 -13.01 -0.13
C GLN A 824 26.25 -11.48 -0.16
N PHE A 825 27.08 -10.89 0.70
CA PHE A 825 27.43 -9.47 0.58
C PHE A 825 28.08 -9.14 -0.78
N VAL A 826 28.72 -10.12 -1.43
CA VAL A 826 29.20 -9.98 -2.82
C VAL A 826 28.03 -9.79 -3.80
N ASN A 827 26.92 -10.52 -3.62
CA ASN A 827 25.72 -10.37 -4.44
C ASN A 827 25.05 -8.99 -4.22
N VAL A 828 25.12 -8.46 -2.99
CA VAL A 828 24.67 -7.10 -2.69
C VAL A 828 25.54 -6.05 -3.40
N LEU A 829 26.86 -6.20 -3.36
CA LEU A 829 27.77 -5.32 -4.13
C LEU A 829 27.46 -5.36 -5.64
N ARG A 830 27.28 -6.56 -6.22
CA ARG A 830 26.91 -6.74 -7.63
C ARG A 830 25.54 -6.16 -8.00
N GLY A 831 24.72 -5.82 -7.00
CA GLY A 831 23.40 -5.23 -7.20
C GLY A 831 22.32 -6.24 -7.57
N GLU A 832 22.61 -7.53 -7.49
CA GLU A 832 21.65 -8.64 -7.66
C GLU A 832 20.73 -8.74 -6.44
N MET A 833 21.28 -8.45 -5.25
CA MET A 833 20.58 -8.43 -3.97
C MET A 833 20.63 -7.04 -3.32
N SER A 834 19.79 -6.88 -2.31
CA SER A 834 19.71 -5.77 -1.36
C SER A 834 20.01 -6.31 0.04
N ILE A 835 20.39 -5.47 1.01
CA ILE A 835 20.53 -5.93 2.39
C ILE A 835 19.15 -6.32 2.94
N VAL A 836 18.15 -5.46 2.72
CA VAL A 836 16.75 -5.66 3.14
C VAL A 836 15.86 -5.94 1.94
N GLY A 837 15.03 -6.98 2.03
CA GLY A 837 14.05 -7.35 1.01
C GLY A 837 13.53 -8.78 1.18
N PRO A 838 12.56 -9.23 0.36
CA PRO A 838 12.08 -10.61 0.34
C PRO A 838 13.23 -11.58 0.08
N ARG A 839 13.29 -12.69 0.82
CA ARG A 839 14.37 -13.67 0.64
C ARG A 839 14.24 -14.36 -0.73
N PRO A 840 15.33 -14.51 -1.51
CA PRO A 840 15.24 -15.08 -2.85
C PRO A 840 14.93 -16.58 -2.80
N GLU A 841 13.98 -17.04 -3.63
CA GLU A 841 13.61 -18.46 -3.74
C GLU A 841 14.16 -19.15 -5.00
N ARG A 842 14.18 -20.48 -4.96
CA ARG A 842 14.60 -21.30 -6.12
C ARG A 842 13.54 -21.18 -7.23
N PRO A 843 13.94 -21.09 -8.51
CA PRO A 843 12.98 -21.03 -9.62
C PRO A 843 11.96 -22.16 -9.61
N GLN A 844 12.36 -23.37 -9.22
CA GLN A 844 11.44 -24.52 -9.14
C GLN A 844 10.34 -24.31 -8.10
N PHE A 845 10.67 -23.76 -6.93
CA PHE A 845 9.69 -23.47 -5.89
C PHE A 845 8.83 -22.26 -6.21
N VAL A 846 9.39 -21.23 -6.87
CA VAL A 846 8.60 -20.09 -7.34
C VAL A 846 7.56 -20.56 -8.36
N ALA A 847 7.95 -21.46 -9.28
CA ALA A 847 7.06 -22.02 -10.28
C ALA A 847 5.92 -22.87 -9.69
N GLN A 848 6.21 -23.66 -8.65
CA GLN A 848 5.19 -24.43 -7.94
C GLN A 848 4.27 -23.53 -7.09
N LEU A 849 4.85 -22.64 -6.28
CA LEU A 849 4.09 -21.83 -5.33
C LEU A 849 3.23 -20.76 -5.99
N GLN A 850 3.57 -20.31 -7.21
CA GLN A 850 2.70 -19.40 -7.97
C GLN A 850 1.44 -20.07 -8.50
N GLU A 851 1.43 -21.40 -8.65
CA GLU A 851 0.24 -22.16 -9.04
C GLU A 851 -0.71 -22.35 -7.84
N GLU A 852 -0.15 -22.57 -6.65
CA GLU A 852 -0.90 -22.82 -5.41
C GLU A 852 -1.32 -21.53 -4.67
N ILE A 853 -0.49 -20.48 -4.71
CA ILE A 853 -0.67 -19.27 -3.91
C ILE A 853 -0.94 -18.05 -4.81
N PRO A 854 -2.13 -17.43 -4.70
CA PRO A 854 -2.43 -16.19 -5.42
C PRO A 854 -1.40 -15.09 -5.12
N PHE A 855 -1.09 -14.28 -6.14
CA PHE A 855 -0.18 -13.14 -6.04
C PHE A 855 1.26 -13.47 -5.58
N TYR A 856 1.67 -14.75 -5.54
CA TYR A 856 3.03 -15.14 -5.10
C TYR A 856 4.14 -14.40 -5.84
N ARG A 857 3.95 -14.18 -7.15
CA ARG A 857 4.90 -13.48 -8.03
C ARG A 857 5.11 -12.01 -7.66
N ALA A 858 4.19 -11.38 -6.91
CA ALA A 858 4.32 -9.98 -6.50
C ALA A 858 5.57 -9.72 -5.64
N ARG A 859 6.09 -10.75 -4.96
CA ARG A 859 7.34 -10.66 -4.19
C ARG A 859 8.57 -10.36 -5.04
N LEU A 860 8.54 -10.69 -6.34
CA LEU A 860 9.62 -10.43 -7.30
C LEU A 860 9.63 -8.98 -7.80
N SER A 861 8.71 -8.12 -7.35
CA SER A 861 8.65 -6.72 -7.78
C SER A 861 9.83 -5.86 -7.28
N VAL A 862 10.46 -6.28 -6.17
CA VAL A 862 11.61 -5.62 -5.53
C VAL A 862 12.85 -6.51 -5.58
N LYS A 863 14.03 -5.96 -5.26
CA LYS A 863 15.25 -6.77 -5.16
C LYS A 863 15.16 -7.71 -3.96
N PRO A 864 15.64 -8.96 -4.09
CA PRO A 864 15.69 -9.87 -2.97
C PRO A 864 16.66 -9.37 -1.88
N GLY A 865 16.35 -9.66 -0.62
CA GLY A 865 17.12 -9.26 0.55
C GLY A 865 17.99 -10.36 1.14
N LEU A 866 19.06 -9.97 1.83
CA LEU A 866 19.78 -10.87 2.75
C LEU A 866 18.94 -11.14 4.01
N THR A 867 18.30 -10.08 4.52
CA THR A 867 17.26 -10.13 5.55
C THR A 867 15.95 -9.52 5.05
N GLY A 868 14.83 -9.83 5.69
CA GLY A 868 13.51 -9.35 5.30
C GLY A 868 12.50 -9.36 6.44
N TRP A 869 11.38 -8.67 6.25
CA TRP A 869 10.33 -8.54 7.27
C TRP A 869 9.78 -9.89 7.74
N ALA A 870 9.52 -10.81 6.80
CA ALA A 870 9.10 -12.17 7.12
C ALA A 870 10.08 -12.90 8.06
N GLN A 871 11.39 -12.69 7.88
CA GLN A 871 12.43 -13.37 8.68
C GLN A 871 12.53 -12.85 10.12
N VAL A 872 12.16 -11.58 10.36
CA VAL A 872 12.17 -10.99 11.71
C VAL A 872 10.84 -11.18 12.44
N LYS A 873 9.72 -11.30 11.72
CA LYS A 873 8.38 -11.46 12.29
C LYS A 873 7.93 -12.91 12.46
N TYR A 874 8.36 -13.81 11.59
CA TYR A 874 7.86 -15.19 11.57
C TYR A 874 9.00 -16.20 11.67
N ARG A 875 8.78 -17.27 12.44
CA ARG A 875 9.75 -18.36 12.60
C ARG A 875 9.68 -19.30 11.40
N TYR A 876 10.82 -19.92 11.07
CA TYR A 876 10.94 -20.81 9.92
C TYR A 876 10.07 -22.07 10.08
N GLY A 877 9.25 -22.33 9.07
CA GLY A 877 8.69 -23.64 8.76
C GLY A 877 8.81 -23.94 7.26
N ASN A 878 8.47 -25.18 6.88
CA ASN A 878 8.71 -25.78 5.56
C ASN A 878 7.44 -26.29 4.87
N THR A 879 6.27 -25.74 5.21
CA THR A 879 5.01 -26.09 4.52
C THR A 879 4.60 -25.02 3.52
N THR A 880 3.60 -25.35 2.70
CA THR A 880 2.91 -24.44 1.80
C THR A 880 2.23 -23.29 2.57
N GLU A 881 1.65 -23.58 3.74
CA GLU A 881 1.06 -22.58 4.63
C GLU A 881 2.14 -21.61 5.18
N ASP A 882 3.33 -22.12 5.51
CA ASP A 882 4.44 -21.26 5.91
C ASP A 882 4.90 -20.36 4.77
N ALA A 883 4.91 -20.86 3.53
CA ALA A 883 5.24 -20.08 2.34
C ALA A 883 4.20 -18.96 2.11
N LEU A 884 2.92 -19.25 2.34
CA LEU A 884 1.85 -18.27 2.31
C LEU A 884 2.03 -17.20 3.39
N ILE A 885 2.26 -17.56 4.65
CA ILE A 885 2.48 -16.59 5.73
C ILE A 885 3.71 -15.71 5.44
N LYS A 886 4.81 -16.30 4.95
CA LYS A 886 5.99 -15.53 4.51
C LYS A 886 5.63 -14.54 3.41
N LEU A 887 4.84 -14.96 2.42
CA LEU A 887 4.34 -14.06 1.37
C LEU A 887 3.54 -12.91 1.98
N GLN A 888 2.63 -13.16 2.94
CA GLN A 888 1.83 -12.11 3.59
C GLN A 888 2.70 -11.01 4.22
N TYR A 889 3.82 -11.39 4.85
CA TYR A 889 4.80 -10.44 5.40
C TYR A 889 5.65 -9.77 4.30
N ASP A 890 6.06 -10.51 3.27
CA ASP A 890 6.81 -9.94 2.14
C ASP A 890 5.98 -8.88 1.41
N LEU A 891 4.67 -9.12 1.23
CA LEU A 891 3.75 -8.16 0.61
C LEU A 891 3.56 -6.91 1.47
N TYR A 892 3.51 -7.05 2.80
CA TYR A 892 3.50 -5.91 3.70
C TYR A 892 4.76 -5.04 3.51
N TYR A 893 5.94 -5.67 3.46
CA TYR A 893 7.19 -4.95 3.22
C TYR A 893 7.18 -4.20 1.88
N ILE A 894 6.69 -4.84 0.81
CA ILE A 894 6.64 -4.25 -0.52
C ILE A 894 5.69 -3.05 -0.56
N LYS A 895 4.56 -3.13 0.15
CA LYS A 895 3.58 -2.03 0.23
C LYS A 895 4.11 -0.85 1.06
N HIS A 896 4.81 -1.12 2.16
CA HIS A 896 5.29 -0.13 3.14
C HIS A 896 6.78 0.19 3.04
N GLN A 897 7.37 -0.04 1.86
CA GLN A 897 8.80 0.10 1.67
C GLN A 897 9.26 1.53 2.02
N SER A 898 10.13 1.65 3.03
CA SER A 898 10.68 2.92 3.49
C SER A 898 12.04 2.70 4.16
N MET A 899 12.87 3.74 4.19
CA MET A 899 14.16 3.69 4.90
C MET A 899 13.99 3.36 6.38
N VAL A 900 12.91 3.87 7.01
CA VAL A 900 12.60 3.60 8.42
C VAL A 900 12.28 2.12 8.63
N LEU A 901 11.47 1.52 7.76
CA LEU A 901 11.16 0.09 7.82
C LEU A 901 12.41 -0.77 7.58
N ASP A 902 13.28 -0.37 6.65
CA ASP A 902 14.55 -1.06 6.40
C ASP A 902 15.46 -1.03 7.65
N ILE A 903 15.63 0.13 8.28
CA ILE A 903 16.40 0.26 9.52
C ILE A 903 15.79 -0.60 10.63
N LEU A 904 14.46 -0.58 10.80
CA LEU A 904 13.76 -1.42 11.76
C LEU A 904 14.04 -2.92 11.52
N ILE A 905 14.02 -3.36 10.26
CA ILE A 905 14.35 -4.76 9.90
C ILE A 905 15.80 -5.08 10.22
N LEU A 906 16.75 -4.21 9.89
CA LEU A 906 18.18 -4.40 10.19
C LEU A 906 18.42 -4.55 11.69
N LEU A 907 17.89 -3.62 12.49
CA LEU A 907 18.01 -3.63 13.94
C LEU A 907 17.42 -4.92 14.56
N ARG A 908 16.24 -5.34 14.12
CA ARG A 908 15.63 -6.61 14.56
C ARG A 908 16.43 -7.84 14.09
N THR A 909 17.05 -7.77 12.92
CA THR A 909 17.88 -8.86 12.40
C THR A 909 19.10 -9.11 13.27
N ILE A 910 19.75 -8.06 13.77
CA ILE A 910 20.89 -8.18 14.69
C ILE A 910 20.51 -9.03 15.91
N ARG A 911 19.33 -8.78 16.52
CA ARG A 911 18.82 -9.57 17.64
C ARG A 911 18.59 -11.04 17.28
N VAL A 912 18.05 -11.33 16.09
CA VAL A 912 17.82 -12.71 15.63
C VAL A 912 19.13 -13.46 15.44
N VAL A 913 20.15 -12.79 14.88
CA VAL A 913 21.49 -13.34 14.67
C VAL A 913 22.22 -13.57 16.00
N LEU A 914 22.26 -12.56 16.88
CA LEU A 914 22.90 -12.65 18.20
C LEU A 914 22.20 -13.64 19.14
N GLY A 915 20.89 -13.81 19.01
CA GLY A 915 20.13 -14.81 19.75
C GLY A 915 20.36 -16.26 19.28
N PHE A 916 21.25 -16.50 18.31
CA PHE A 916 21.50 -17.80 17.68
C PHE A 916 20.22 -18.51 17.20
N LYS A 917 19.23 -17.72 16.77
CA LYS A 917 17.92 -18.22 16.30
C LYS A 917 17.92 -18.53 14.79
N GLY A 918 19.11 -18.73 14.20
CA GLY A 918 19.25 -19.28 12.85
C GLY A 918 18.75 -20.73 12.76
N THR A 919 18.59 -21.22 11.54
CA THR A 919 18.01 -22.55 11.23
C THR A 919 18.96 -23.71 11.39
#